data_AF-A0A8T4WQ63-F1
#
_entry.id   AF-A0A8T4WQ63-F1
#
_cell.length_a   1.000
_cell.length_b   1.000
_cell.length_c   1.000
_cell.angle_alpha   90.00
_cell.angle_beta   90.00
_cell.angle_gamma   90.00
#
_symmetry.space_group_name_H-M   'P 1'
#
loop_
_entity.id
_entity.type
_entity.pdbx_description
1 polymer ?
#
loop_
_entity_poly.entity_id
_entity_poly.type
_entity_poly.pdbx_seq_one_letter_code
_entity_poly.pdbx_strand_id
1 'polypeptide(L)'
;MNLFTKNHFSFFLFVCVCFCLLNPFSVANHTIKESSISDVHSFEKVKITGDVSDIECENDSLENYCYCFAIPVQDFSEKHGRSKESSVCKLVNDLLRMNISVYYSLSNFSSDVVTTASNKSFYHTFSKGTVLIPFIGNQSKDVLLSIIISDYAGNHELSMITPIEIYMILDSFSISVLPLNHSQIGLYFGHYISHMSLNYYLESIINSGFLDFQIITDETFVQKVNNSNINVLIWPGGNTGLSKIEYAKTLVKEENFDRLERFIDNGGGYIGSCYGASVISSGIFVPFSKVLSKIKMIPSFGFLSLIPSSFFALGYGGHNTVSFKNNSHPIFFGVPNQTTTFHASSPIFSWVQNENDVLASLTDFDIAWYNPMIQGVNSKFLDAYFQSCLGMPIWLSKTYGKGKIIAFGDHPEFILNAVNNKILHNAVYFTTSKTKSDLCFLEHYSLSFVSHLFSNSNRTFSSLASSLSEYVENVNHLSDDIQKNCKIIDQLQTTMYRLSLGLFLEHKISSDTRGLLENPFYDSFERWIYKFKNAFEKFEKVLVTTNLSKHGDIEYYFENLNETLSWLLHETNHIIKLEKELSSESSIFHSYLLVDTLRTRKRSQELENLLKSTYAKLIRLWPETLCLSKTLWYEYEQDCFLEELQNNKEVDSSFFALTKKKDEYSGNILYVNRSFIGGNGSITSPFHSIQDALDVAKTNDTIRVHPGFYTEKLLIETSICLEGVDKKTTIIDGQKTPQHTVFVTADHVTITGFTIQNSSIKRYSCGICVYSSYNTISGNVFTQNFVGYGMGQAASYNRISNNEFYNNSYMGAAVDSPLQKNNHYMNNLFYDNPYYGLFILNSKTLVEDNRFFDDGITIASDGQPLQIMFENNTINNLPLLCFQNQSFITLNDAEMGSLILANCSSSKITGYRFCDTDTSVFLINCENISINKCSFDRTLNGIISCFSKNITIAENDFQNINDTSISYQFSSQGTIQHNSISQNRVGLYSFDCFQNQILNNTIKNNDVGVSLWSQKNSHNPGQNNIENNLFMNNNQHAYATGKNHWINNYFDDWIGLNNHFLKTIPYFISGKLGKNIDYQPEDKRFCKK
;
A
#
# COMPACT_ATOMS: atom_id res chain seq x y z
N MET A 1 9.20 44.46 10.88
CA MET A 1 9.80 45.78 10.62
C MET A 1 10.84 45.61 9.51
N ASN A 2 10.70 46.41 8.46
CA ASN A 2 11.54 46.61 7.27
C ASN A 2 11.60 45.55 6.15
N LEU A 3 10.88 45.91 5.08
CA LEU A 3 10.85 45.45 3.70
C LEU A 3 12.00 46.07 2.83
N PHE A 4 12.06 45.63 1.56
CA PHE A 4 12.66 46.24 0.35
C PHE A 4 14.19 45.97 0.12
N THR A 5 14.75 45.56 -1.02
CA THR A 5 14.26 45.27 -2.40
C THR A 5 15.37 44.66 -3.30
N LYS A 6 14.97 43.77 -4.23
CA LYS A 6 15.20 43.73 -5.70
C LYS A 6 16.55 44.14 -6.37
N ASN A 7 17.05 43.21 -7.21
CA ASN A 7 17.16 43.27 -8.69
C ASN A 7 18.53 43.32 -9.44
N HIS A 8 18.64 42.38 -10.39
CA HIS A 8 19.23 42.39 -11.77
C HIS A 8 20.77 42.48 -11.94
N PHE A 9 21.49 41.58 -12.66
CA PHE A 9 21.44 40.98 -14.02
C PHE A 9 22.61 41.52 -14.90
N SER A 10 23.54 40.62 -15.25
CA SER A 10 24.32 40.49 -16.52
C SER A 10 25.39 41.52 -16.94
N PHE A 11 26.61 41.05 -17.29
CA PHE A 11 27.14 40.99 -18.69
C PHE A 11 28.62 40.50 -18.79
N PHE A 12 28.86 39.50 -19.66
CA PHE A 12 29.99 39.26 -20.59
C PHE A 12 31.45 39.04 -20.08
N LEU A 13 32.17 37.92 -20.31
CA LEU A 13 32.62 37.16 -21.53
C LEU A 13 33.94 37.69 -22.15
N PHE A 14 35.07 36.94 -22.04
CA PHE A 14 36.07 36.58 -23.10
C PHE A 14 37.39 35.97 -22.54
N VAL A 15 37.71 34.70 -22.89
CA VAL A 15 38.86 34.21 -23.72
C VAL A 15 40.16 33.91 -22.94
N CYS A 16 40.54 32.66 -22.73
CA CYS A 16 41.14 31.63 -23.61
C CYS A 16 42.68 31.67 -23.67
N VAL A 17 43.27 30.49 -23.32
CA VAL A 17 44.45 29.85 -23.94
C VAL A 17 45.83 30.46 -23.61
N CYS A 18 46.70 29.72 -22.91
CA CYS A 18 47.74 28.87 -23.53
C CYS A 18 48.88 28.41 -22.58
N PHE A 19 49.40 27.22 -22.93
CA PHE A 19 50.78 26.72 -22.81
C PHE A 19 51.25 25.78 -21.68
N CYS A 20 51.75 24.66 -22.20
CA CYS A 20 52.26 23.41 -21.67
C CYS A 20 53.70 23.45 -21.08
N LEU A 21 54.12 22.25 -20.64
CA LEU A 21 55.51 21.73 -20.41
C LEU A 21 56.00 21.93 -18.97
N LEU A 22 56.41 20.90 -18.22
CA LEU A 22 57.44 19.89 -18.54
C LEU A 22 57.24 18.61 -17.70
N ASN A 23 57.39 17.46 -18.34
CA ASN A 23 57.80 16.17 -17.75
C ASN A 23 59.35 16.13 -17.75
N PRO A 24 60.08 15.39 -16.87
CA PRO A 24 60.36 13.96 -17.16
C PRO A 24 60.68 12.99 -15.98
N PHE A 25 60.49 11.67 -16.22
CA PHE A 25 61.26 10.46 -15.78
C PHE A 25 61.48 10.18 -14.25
N SER A 26 61.54 8.96 -13.67
CA SER A 26 61.70 7.57 -14.13
C SER A 26 61.34 6.53 -13.04
N VAL A 27 60.83 5.37 -13.49
CA VAL A 27 61.01 3.96 -13.06
C VAL A 27 61.85 3.63 -11.81
N ALA A 28 61.31 2.77 -10.93
CA ALA A 28 62.07 1.69 -10.27
C ALA A 28 61.16 0.50 -9.88
N ASN A 29 61.54 -0.68 -10.37
CA ASN A 29 61.00 -2.01 -10.07
C ASN A 29 61.24 -2.42 -8.60
N HIS A 30 60.32 -3.22 -8.03
CA HIS A 30 60.71 -4.32 -7.15
C HIS A 30 59.69 -5.46 -7.17
N THR A 31 60.13 -6.60 -7.70
CA THR A 31 59.60 -7.96 -7.58
C THR A 31 59.87 -8.56 -6.19
N ILE A 32 59.21 -9.70 -5.90
CA ILE A 32 59.41 -10.72 -4.82
C ILE A 32 58.14 -10.84 -3.95
N LYS A 33 57.49 -11.99 -3.68
CA LYS A 33 57.73 -13.43 -3.92
C LYS A 33 56.41 -14.18 -3.70
N GLU A 34 56.18 -15.25 -4.44
CA GLU A 34 55.23 -16.31 -4.11
C GLU A 34 55.67 -17.10 -2.87
N SER A 35 54.71 -17.54 -2.06
CA SER A 35 54.86 -18.68 -1.16
C SER A 35 53.54 -19.46 -1.04
N SER A 36 53.70 -20.76 -0.86
CA SER A 36 52.85 -21.88 -1.28
C SER A 36 51.82 -22.36 -0.26
N ILE A 37 50.62 -22.68 -0.76
CA ILE A 37 49.75 -23.88 -0.61
C ILE A 37 49.75 -24.66 0.72
N SER A 38 48.54 -24.85 1.27
CA SER A 38 47.88 -26.06 1.84
C SER A 38 46.93 -25.63 2.98
N ASP A 39 45.66 -26.05 3.13
CA ASP A 39 44.89 -27.14 2.55
C ASP A 39 43.37 -26.94 2.85
N VAL A 40 42.49 -27.47 1.96
CA VAL A 40 41.16 -28.06 2.23
C VAL A 40 39.99 -27.09 2.61
N HIS A 41 38.78 -27.01 2.01
CA HIS A 41 37.86 -27.95 1.33
C HIS A 41 37.14 -27.30 0.11
N SER A 42 36.73 -28.18 -0.81
CA SER A 42 35.99 -28.00 -2.07
C SER A 42 34.73 -27.12 -2.05
N PHE A 43 34.63 -26.13 -2.96
CA PHE A 43 33.35 -25.59 -3.46
C PHE A 43 33.48 -25.17 -4.94
N GLU A 44 32.41 -25.43 -5.71
CA GLU A 44 32.35 -25.44 -7.18
C GLU A 44 32.80 -24.11 -7.84
N LYS A 45 33.80 -24.21 -8.72
CA LYS A 45 34.04 -23.22 -9.78
C LYS A 45 33.11 -23.56 -10.94
N VAL A 46 32.14 -22.71 -11.23
CA VAL A 46 31.50 -22.72 -12.57
C VAL A 46 32.52 -22.10 -13.53
N LYS A 47 33.30 -22.97 -14.18
CA LYS A 47 34.23 -22.63 -15.25
C LYS A 47 33.63 -23.18 -16.54
N ILE A 48 33.17 -22.31 -17.43
CA ILE A 48 32.93 -22.67 -18.83
C ILE A 48 34.01 -21.93 -19.62
N THR A 49 34.92 -22.71 -20.19
CA THR A 49 36.03 -22.26 -21.05
C THR A 49 35.54 -22.08 -22.47
N GLY A 50 35.82 -20.93 -23.07
CA GLY A 50 35.89 -20.73 -24.51
C GLY A 50 37.08 -19.80 -24.79
N ASP A 51 38.07 -20.30 -25.53
CA ASP A 51 39.28 -19.58 -25.91
C ASP A 51 38.95 -18.30 -26.69
N VAL A 52 39.50 -17.17 -26.25
CA VAL A 52 39.50 -15.90 -26.98
C VAL A 52 40.93 -15.63 -27.44
N SER A 53 41.31 -16.24 -28.55
CA SER A 53 42.45 -15.82 -29.35
C SER A 53 42.05 -15.95 -30.81
N ASP A 54 42.27 -14.88 -31.57
CA ASP A 54 42.07 -14.73 -33.02
C ASP A 54 40.74 -14.15 -33.48
N ILE A 55 40.52 -12.85 -33.19
CA ILE A 55 39.84 -11.96 -34.14
C ILE A 55 40.65 -10.66 -34.22
N GLU A 56 41.51 -10.56 -35.23
CA GLU A 56 42.05 -9.27 -35.69
C GLU A 56 40.91 -8.50 -36.38
N CYS A 57 40.52 -7.36 -35.84
CA CYS A 57 39.62 -6.41 -36.49
C CYS A 57 40.44 -5.25 -37.06
N GLU A 58 40.51 -5.16 -38.39
CA GLU A 58 40.90 -3.94 -39.10
C GLU A 58 39.72 -2.97 -39.19
N ASN A 59 39.94 -1.77 -38.62
CA ASN A 59 39.42 -0.43 -38.93
C ASN A 59 37.91 -0.09 -38.89
N ASP A 60 37.64 0.87 -38.00
CA ASP A 60 36.67 1.99 -38.07
C ASP A 60 35.17 1.70 -37.98
N SER A 61 34.73 1.28 -36.78
CA SER A 61 33.83 2.09 -35.94
C SER A 61 33.81 1.49 -34.52
N LEU A 62 34.20 2.27 -33.51
CA LEU A 62 34.19 1.86 -32.10
C LEU A 62 32.73 1.66 -31.63
N GLU A 63 32.19 0.45 -31.78
CA GLU A 63 31.06 0.02 -30.96
C GLU A 63 31.57 -0.18 -29.54
N ASN A 64 31.41 0.83 -28.69
CA ASN A 64 31.58 0.64 -27.24
C ASN A 64 30.56 -0.41 -26.79
N TYR A 65 30.95 -1.33 -25.92
CA TYR A 65 30.06 -2.35 -25.39
C TYR A 65 29.68 -2.03 -23.94
N CYS A 66 28.52 -2.51 -23.48
CA CYS A 66 28.08 -2.41 -22.10
C CYS A 66 27.97 -3.81 -21.46
N TYR A 67 28.49 -3.93 -20.25
CA TYR A 67 28.59 -5.20 -19.51
C TYR A 67 27.57 -5.32 -18.37
N CYS A 68 27.19 -4.21 -17.71
CA CYS A 68 26.17 -4.19 -16.66
C CYS A 68 25.65 -2.78 -16.37
N PHE A 69 24.51 -2.71 -15.67
CA PHE A 69 24.06 -1.49 -15.02
C PHE A 69 24.65 -1.36 -13.62
N ALA A 70 25.06 -0.14 -13.26
CA ALA A 70 25.55 0.24 -11.95
C ALA A 70 24.71 1.40 -11.40
N ILE A 71 24.18 1.23 -10.18
CA ILE A 71 23.45 2.27 -9.46
C ILE A 71 24.33 2.70 -8.29
N PRO A 72 24.87 3.93 -8.30
CA PRO A 72 25.74 4.38 -7.24
C PRO A 72 24.97 4.48 -5.93
N VAL A 73 25.76 4.41 -4.86
CA VAL A 73 25.31 4.75 -3.52
C VAL A 73 24.75 6.18 -3.50
N GLN A 74 23.55 6.35 -2.92
CA GLN A 74 22.89 7.64 -2.84
C GLN A 74 23.59 8.60 -1.87
N ASP A 75 23.69 9.88 -2.25
CA ASP A 75 24.15 10.93 -1.35
C ASP A 75 22.99 11.42 -0.47
N PHE A 76 23.04 11.08 0.81
CA PHE A 76 22.03 11.49 1.80
C PHE A 76 22.08 12.97 2.17
N SER A 77 23.06 13.75 1.68
CA SER A 77 23.09 15.20 1.83
C SER A 77 22.12 15.94 0.89
N GLU A 78 21.60 15.27 -0.14
CA GLU A 78 20.63 15.84 -1.07
C GLU A 78 19.21 15.91 -0.48
N LYS A 79 18.46 16.96 -0.82
CA LYS A 79 17.08 17.23 -0.36
C LYS A 79 16.10 16.06 -0.61
N HIS A 80 16.42 15.17 -1.55
CA HIS A 80 15.59 14.02 -1.97
C HIS A 80 16.22 12.65 -1.65
N GLY A 81 17.29 12.57 -0.87
CA GLY A 81 18.02 11.31 -0.62
C GLY A 81 17.15 10.16 -0.08
N ARG A 82 16.12 10.46 0.74
CA ARG A 82 15.17 9.46 1.25
C ARG A 82 14.32 8.83 0.15
N SER A 83 13.81 9.63 -0.78
CA SER A 83 12.90 9.15 -1.83
C SER A 83 13.65 8.44 -2.95
N LYS A 84 14.87 8.89 -3.27
CA LYS A 84 15.79 8.18 -4.17
C LYS A 84 16.16 6.81 -3.61
N GLU A 85 16.56 6.71 -2.35
CA GLU A 85 16.90 5.43 -1.73
C GLU A 85 15.72 4.45 -1.74
N SER A 86 14.52 4.92 -1.41
CA SER A 86 13.33 4.06 -1.49
C SER A 86 13.07 3.55 -2.91
N SER A 87 13.37 4.37 -3.93
CA SER A 87 13.23 4.00 -5.34
C SER A 87 14.28 2.97 -5.77
N VAL A 88 15.54 3.10 -5.30
CA VAL A 88 16.57 2.06 -5.47
C VAL A 88 16.12 0.73 -4.85
N CYS A 89 15.63 0.78 -3.62
CA CYS A 89 15.21 -0.42 -2.90
C CYS A 89 14.01 -1.12 -3.57
N LYS A 90 13.03 -0.35 -4.09
CA LYS A 90 11.93 -0.87 -4.91
C LYS A 90 12.45 -1.57 -6.18
N LEU A 91 13.31 -0.90 -6.95
CA LEU A 91 13.91 -1.49 -8.15
C LEU A 91 14.62 -2.82 -7.85
N VAL A 92 15.45 -2.85 -6.80
CA VAL A 92 16.15 -4.09 -6.39
C VAL A 92 15.15 -5.20 -6.07
N ASN A 93 14.10 -4.92 -5.30
CA ASN A 93 13.08 -5.91 -4.95
C ASN A 93 12.26 -6.39 -6.15
N ASP A 94 11.94 -5.50 -7.09
CA ASP A 94 11.22 -5.85 -8.34
C ASP A 94 12.06 -6.81 -9.20
N LEU A 95 13.35 -6.50 -9.37
CA LEU A 95 14.29 -7.34 -10.11
C LEU A 95 14.48 -8.72 -9.44
N LEU A 96 14.63 -8.76 -8.12
CA LEU A 96 14.78 -10.02 -7.38
C LEU A 96 13.54 -10.90 -7.47
N ARG A 97 12.32 -10.33 -7.45
CA ARG A 97 11.06 -11.07 -7.66
C ARG A 97 10.94 -11.65 -9.06
N MET A 98 11.54 -11.00 -10.05
CA MET A 98 11.64 -11.48 -11.43
C MET A 98 12.78 -12.47 -11.66
N ASN A 99 13.46 -12.90 -10.58
CA ASN A 99 14.61 -13.79 -10.63
C ASN A 99 15.79 -13.22 -11.44
N ILE A 100 15.94 -11.89 -11.44
CA ILE A 100 17.10 -11.18 -11.98
C ILE A 100 18.14 -11.04 -10.87
N SER A 101 19.40 -11.36 -11.19
CA SER A 101 20.48 -11.33 -10.20
C SER A 101 20.92 -9.89 -9.94
N VAL A 102 20.97 -9.51 -8.66
CA VAL A 102 21.37 -8.18 -8.21
C VAL A 102 22.47 -8.32 -7.16
N TYR A 103 23.46 -7.42 -7.18
CA TYR A 103 24.65 -7.54 -6.33
C TYR A 103 25.03 -6.22 -5.68
N TYR A 104 25.61 -6.25 -4.47
CA TYR A 104 26.39 -5.13 -3.93
C TYR A 104 27.88 -5.29 -4.22
N SER A 105 28.55 -4.20 -4.63
CA SER A 105 30.01 -4.16 -4.68
C SER A 105 30.63 -4.18 -3.27
N LEU A 106 31.65 -5.01 -3.04
CA LEU A 106 32.35 -5.07 -1.75
C LEU A 106 33.59 -4.17 -1.68
N SER A 107 34.00 -3.60 -2.81
CA SER A 107 35.11 -2.68 -2.94
C SER A 107 34.72 -1.47 -3.77
N ASN A 108 35.43 -0.37 -3.58
CA ASN A 108 35.39 0.74 -4.54
C ASN A 108 36.01 0.26 -5.85
N PHE A 109 35.51 0.77 -6.96
CA PHE A 109 36.06 0.48 -8.28
C PHE A 109 35.83 1.67 -9.20
N SER A 110 36.59 1.72 -10.30
CA SER A 110 36.46 2.77 -11.29
C SER A 110 36.41 2.14 -12.67
N SER A 111 35.58 2.69 -13.55
CA SER A 111 35.40 2.18 -14.92
C SER A 111 34.95 3.30 -15.83
N ASP A 112 35.16 3.14 -17.13
CA ASP A 112 34.51 3.94 -18.15
C ASP A 112 33.01 3.62 -18.18
N VAL A 113 32.22 4.68 -18.09
CA VAL A 113 30.77 4.59 -17.99
C VAL A 113 30.07 5.58 -18.89
N VAL A 114 28.80 5.28 -19.11
CA VAL A 114 27.86 6.14 -19.82
C VAL A 114 26.60 6.21 -18.97
N THR A 115 25.98 7.37 -18.83
CA THR A 115 24.68 7.48 -18.14
C THR A 115 23.57 7.09 -19.09
N THR A 116 22.45 6.55 -18.59
CA THR A 116 21.26 6.26 -19.42
C THR A 116 20.74 7.49 -20.22
N ALA A 117 21.05 8.71 -19.76
CA ALA A 117 20.63 9.97 -20.39
C ALA A 117 21.64 10.61 -21.37
N SER A 118 22.86 10.09 -21.52
CA SER A 118 23.92 10.71 -22.35
C SER A 118 24.80 9.66 -22.95
N ASN A 119 25.09 9.72 -24.26
CA ASN A 119 25.99 8.79 -24.96
C ASN A 119 27.48 9.16 -24.84
N LYS A 120 27.83 10.14 -24.00
CA LYS A 120 29.23 10.53 -23.79
C LYS A 120 29.83 9.66 -22.68
N SER A 121 30.85 8.88 -23.03
CA SER A 121 31.61 8.12 -22.02
C SER A 121 32.48 9.04 -21.18
N PHE A 122 32.64 8.68 -19.91
CA PHE A 122 33.57 9.30 -18.98
C PHE A 122 33.95 8.30 -17.89
N TYR A 123 35.08 8.55 -17.24
CA TYR A 123 35.56 7.72 -16.15
C TYR A 123 34.82 8.08 -14.85
N HIS A 124 34.27 7.08 -14.15
CA HIS A 124 33.58 7.27 -12.88
C HIS A 124 34.09 6.31 -11.81
N THR A 125 34.12 6.77 -10.55
CA THR A 125 34.54 5.97 -9.39
C THR A 125 33.34 5.67 -8.51
N PHE A 126 33.00 4.39 -8.42
CA PHE A 126 31.92 3.87 -7.60
C PHE A 126 32.41 3.50 -6.20
N SER A 127 31.60 3.83 -5.20
CA SER A 127 31.84 3.40 -3.83
C SER A 127 31.36 1.97 -3.60
N LYS A 128 31.94 1.28 -2.62
CA LYS A 128 31.42 0.02 -2.09
C LYS A 128 29.93 0.16 -1.74
N GLY A 129 29.13 -0.86 -2.01
CA GLY A 129 27.68 -0.83 -1.88
C GLY A 129 26.92 -0.35 -3.12
N THR A 130 27.63 -0.07 -4.20
CA THR A 130 27.02 0.18 -5.51
C THR A 130 26.26 -1.07 -5.94
N VAL A 131 25.02 -0.89 -6.39
CA VAL A 131 24.20 -1.99 -6.91
C VAL A 131 24.65 -2.29 -8.33
N LEU A 132 24.96 -3.55 -8.60
CA LEU A 132 25.35 -4.06 -9.91
C LEU A 132 24.28 -5.02 -10.43
N ILE A 133 23.87 -4.81 -11.67
CA ILE A 133 22.85 -5.62 -12.36
C ILE A 133 23.47 -6.06 -13.70
N PRO A 134 24.08 -7.26 -13.78
CA PRO A 134 24.59 -7.79 -15.04
C PRO A 134 23.45 -8.03 -16.02
N PHE A 135 23.76 -7.92 -17.31
CA PHE A 135 22.88 -8.50 -18.32
C PHE A 135 22.87 -10.03 -18.18
N ILE A 136 21.72 -10.62 -18.51
CA ILE A 136 21.39 -12.03 -18.29
C ILE A 136 21.90 -12.88 -19.48
N GLY A 137 22.20 -12.25 -20.61
CA GLY A 137 22.57 -12.92 -21.86
C GLY A 137 21.37 -13.51 -22.60
N ASN A 138 20.17 -13.10 -22.21
CA ASN A 138 18.93 -13.50 -22.84
C ASN A 138 18.26 -12.25 -23.40
N GLN A 139 18.30 -12.10 -24.72
CA GLN A 139 17.85 -10.90 -25.41
C GLN A 139 16.44 -10.43 -25.00
N SER A 140 15.49 -11.35 -24.77
CA SER A 140 14.13 -10.98 -24.33
C SER A 140 14.07 -10.50 -22.88
N LYS A 141 14.83 -11.14 -21.97
CA LYS A 141 14.90 -10.71 -20.56
C LYS A 141 15.71 -9.44 -20.38
N ASP A 142 16.74 -9.23 -21.20
CA ASP A 142 17.59 -8.05 -21.15
C ASP A 142 16.91 -6.81 -21.75
N VAL A 143 16.00 -7.01 -22.72
CA VAL A 143 15.07 -5.96 -23.16
C VAL A 143 14.11 -5.58 -22.03
N LEU A 144 13.52 -6.56 -21.33
CA LEU A 144 12.64 -6.30 -20.19
C LEU A 144 13.37 -5.60 -19.03
N LEU A 145 14.59 -6.04 -18.72
CA LEU A 145 15.48 -5.37 -17.76
C LEU A 145 15.72 -3.91 -18.17
N SER A 146 16.04 -3.65 -19.43
CA SER A 146 16.30 -2.30 -19.93
C SER A 146 15.06 -1.39 -19.85
N ILE A 147 13.86 -1.93 -20.05
CA ILE A 147 12.59 -1.20 -19.88
C ILE A 147 12.38 -0.81 -18.40
N ILE A 148 12.53 -1.77 -17.48
CA ILE A 148 12.39 -1.51 -16.03
C ILE A 148 13.41 -0.47 -15.58
N ILE A 149 14.67 -0.60 -16.02
CA ILE A 149 15.74 0.36 -15.72
C ILE A 149 15.40 1.75 -16.28
N SER A 150 14.76 1.83 -17.45
CA SER A 150 14.32 3.09 -18.06
C SER A 150 13.24 3.78 -17.21
N ASP A 151 12.27 3.04 -16.69
CA ASP A 151 11.19 3.61 -15.86
C ASP A 151 11.72 4.27 -14.58
N TYR A 152 12.76 3.68 -13.97
CA TYR A 152 13.41 4.23 -12.79
C TYR A 152 14.43 5.33 -13.11
N ALA A 153 14.92 5.41 -14.35
CA ALA A 153 15.82 6.47 -14.81
C ALA A 153 15.09 7.71 -15.38
N GLY A 154 13.82 7.58 -15.80
CA GLY A 154 13.05 8.62 -16.49
C GLY A 154 12.29 9.59 -15.57
N ASN A 155 12.18 10.87 -15.98
CA ASN A 155 11.28 11.86 -15.36
C ASN A 155 9.84 11.65 -15.86
N HIS A 156 9.12 10.70 -15.27
CA HIS A 156 7.69 10.53 -15.55
C HIS A 156 6.86 11.33 -14.54
N GLU A 157 6.13 12.35 -15.00
CA GLU A 157 5.27 13.22 -14.17
C GLU A 157 4.09 12.46 -13.50
N LEU A 158 3.94 11.16 -13.78
CA LEU A 158 2.83 10.30 -13.34
C LEU A 158 3.25 9.16 -12.39
N SER A 159 4.54 8.96 -12.10
CA SER A 159 4.99 7.91 -11.16
C SER A 159 5.29 8.51 -9.78
N MET A 160 4.85 7.86 -8.70
CA MET A 160 5.27 8.19 -7.33
C MET A 160 6.74 7.77 -7.05
N ILE A 161 7.56 7.58 -8.09
CA ILE A 161 8.93 7.08 -8.03
C ILE A 161 9.87 8.25 -8.27
N THR A 162 10.87 8.43 -7.41
CA THR A 162 11.89 9.47 -7.63
C THR A 162 12.92 8.90 -8.59
N PRO A 163 13.20 9.57 -9.72
CA PRO A 163 14.19 9.11 -10.69
C PRO A 163 15.56 8.92 -10.03
N ILE A 164 16.23 7.82 -10.37
CA ILE A 164 17.54 7.46 -9.85
C ILE A 164 18.57 7.46 -10.98
N GLU A 165 19.80 7.85 -10.66
CA GLU A 165 20.89 7.84 -11.63
C GLU A 165 21.37 6.40 -11.85
N ILE A 166 21.45 5.99 -13.11
CA ILE A 166 21.88 4.66 -13.51
C ILE A 166 22.97 4.78 -14.57
N TYR A 167 24.04 4.03 -14.38
CA TYR A 167 25.22 4.02 -15.21
C TYR A 167 25.34 2.68 -15.94
N MET A 168 25.81 2.75 -17.17
CA MET A 168 26.18 1.61 -17.99
C MET A 168 27.69 1.46 -17.92
N ILE A 169 28.19 0.33 -17.44
CA ILE A 169 29.62 0.04 -17.39
C ILE A 169 30.11 -0.44 -18.75
N LEU A 170 31.17 0.17 -19.28
CA LEU A 170 31.71 -0.11 -20.61
C LEU A 170 32.90 -1.06 -20.65
N ASP A 171 33.58 -1.26 -19.52
CA ASP A 171 34.75 -2.13 -19.45
C ASP A 171 34.41 -3.48 -18.83
N SER A 172 35.13 -4.52 -19.22
CA SER A 172 35.14 -5.76 -18.46
C SER A 172 36.01 -5.59 -17.21
N PHE A 173 35.48 -5.99 -16.06
CA PHE A 173 36.21 -5.97 -14.79
C PHE A 173 35.77 -7.12 -13.89
N SER A 174 36.68 -7.55 -13.02
CA SER A 174 36.40 -8.54 -11.98
C SER A 174 36.27 -7.81 -10.65
N ILE A 175 35.15 -7.99 -9.96
CA ILE A 175 34.92 -7.37 -8.66
C ILE A 175 34.32 -8.37 -7.67
N SER A 176 34.77 -8.26 -6.42
CA SER A 176 34.15 -8.97 -5.31
C SER A 176 32.78 -8.37 -5.00
N VAL A 177 31.76 -9.22 -4.96
CA VAL A 177 30.37 -8.82 -4.77
C VAL A 177 29.66 -9.62 -3.67
N LEU A 178 28.55 -9.07 -3.18
CA LEU A 178 27.58 -9.75 -2.35
C LEU A 178 26.28 -9.96 -3.14
N PRO A 179 25.92 -11.21 -3.50
CA PRO A 179 24.67 -11.51 -4.17
C PRO A 179 23.47 -11.24 -3.25
N LEU A 180 22.51 -10.44 -3.73
CA LEU A 180 21.27 -10.16 -3.03
C LEU A 180 20.23 -11.23 -3.37
N ASN A 181 19.40 -11.57 -2.40
CA ASN A 181 18.33 -12.55 -2.55
C ASN A 181 16.97 -11.92 -2.31
N HIS A 182 15.96 -12.46 -3.00
CA HIS A 182 14.57 -12.12 -2.72
C HIS A 182 14.25 -12.41 -1.24
N SER A 183 13.81 -11.39 -0.52
CA SER A 183 13.61 -11.44 0.93
C SER A 183 12.15 -11.79 1.25
N GLN A 184 11.93 -12.93 1.91
CA GLN A 184 10.64 -13.34 2.42
C GLN A 184 10.62 -13.17 3.94
N ILE A 185 9.94 -12.13 4.41
CA ILE A 185 10.09 -11.61 5.77
C ILE A 185 9.05 -12.20 6.73
N GLY A 186 9.49 -12.79 7.84
CA GLY A 186 8.65 -13.07 9.00
C GLY A 186 8.74 -11.97 10.03
N LEU A 187 7.66 -11.25 10.32
CA LEU A 187 7.61 -10.23 11.36
C LEU A 187 7.01 -10.81 12.64
N TYR A 188 7.81 -10.95 13.68
CA TYR A 188 7.37 -11.55 14.95
C TYR A 188 6.67 -10.55 15.88
N PHE A 189 5.55 -10.97 16.45
CA PHE A 189 4.50 -10.15 17.06
C PHE A 189 4.16 -10.53 18.52
N GLY A 190 4.66 -11.67 19.01
CA GLY A 190 4.38 -12.13 20.39
C GLY A 190 2.90 -12.45 20.67
N HIS A 191 2.51 -12.48 21.96
CA HIS A 191 1.11 -12.71 22.41
C HIS A 191 0.27 -11.44 22.59
N TYR A 192 0.90 -10.25 22.69
CA TYR A 192 0.21 -8.99 22.96
C TYR A 192 0.71 -7.87 22.06
N ILE A 193 -0.23 -7.12 21.48
CA ILE A 193 0.05 -6.02 20.56
C ILE A 193 0.65 -4.83 21.35
N SER A 194 1.97 -4.64 21.35
CA SER A 194 2.53 -3.32 21.60
C SER A 194 2.74 -2.62 20.25
N HIS A 195 1.75 -1.82 19.86
CA HIS A 195 1.56 -1.21 18.54
C HIS A 195 2.70 -0.31 18.00
N MET A 196 3.73 0.03 18.78
CA MET A 196 4.63 1.14 18.42
C MET A 196 5.83 0.74 17.56
N SER A 197 6.64 -0.24 17.98
CA SER A 197 7.89 -0.62 17.29
C SER A 197 7.65 -1.28 15.94
N LEU A 198 6.65 -2.15 15.88
CA LEU A 198 6.29 -2.88 14.68
C LEU A 198 5.79 -1.95 13.56
N ASN A 199 4.99 -0.93 13.89
CA ASN A 199 4.47 -0.01 12.88
C ASN A 199 5.62 0.68 12.13
N TYR A 200 6.72 1.00 12.81
CA TYR A 200 7.86 1.62 12.17
C TYR A 200 8.69 0.65 11.32
N TYR A 201 8.87 -0.60 11.75
CA TYR A 201 9.46 -1.63 10.88
C TYR A 201 8.59 -1.89 9.64
N LEU A 202 7.28 -2.03 9.80
CA LEU A 202 6.31 -2.18 8.70
C LEU A 202 6.35 -0.99 7.75
N GLU A 203 6.34 0.24 8.28
CA GLU A 203 6.44 1.46 7.49
C GLU A 203 7.77 1.52 6.71
N SER A 204 8.89 1.12 7.32
CA SER A 204 10.20 1.10 6.67
C SER A 204 10.29 0.08 5.52
N ILE A 205 9.73 -1.12 5.69
CA ILE A 205 9.82 -2.19 4.69
C ILE A 205 8.78 -2.04 3.56
N ILE A 206 7.53 -1.66 3.87
CA ILE A 206 6.46 -1.53 2.87
C ILE A 206 6.75 -0.37 1.92
N ASN A 207 7.15 0.79 2.45
CA ASN A 207 7.43 1.98 1.63
C ASN A 207 8.60 1.78 0.66
N SER A 208 9.42 0.74 0.85
CA SER A 208 10.63 0.44 0.09
C SER A 208 10.56 -0.87 -0.70
N GLY A 209 9.37 -1.45 -0.85
CA GLY A 209 9.12 -2.52 -1.83
C GLY A 209 9.31 -3.95 -1.32
N PHE A 210 9.49 -4.17 0.00
CA PHE A 210 9.49 -5.50 0.59
C PHE A 210 8.06 -5.98 0.82
N LEU A 211 7.40 -6.44 -0.25
CA LEU A 211 5.99 -6.80 -0.24
C LEU A 211 5.72 -8.24 0.24
N ASP A 212 6.72 -9.12 0.19
CA ASP A 212 6.62 -10.52 0.58
C ASP A 212 6.92 -10.73 2.07
N PHE A 213 5.96 -10.39 2.94
CA PHE A 213 6.08 -10.58 4.38
C PHE A 213 4.86 -11.25 5.03
N GLN A 214 5.07 -11.89 6.19
CA GLN A 214 4.02 -12.48 7.01
C GLN A 214 4.18 -12.16 8.50
N ILE A 215 3.08 -12.00 9.22
CA ILE A 215 3.07 -11.78 10.67
C ILE A 215 3.15 -13.12 11.42
N ILE A 216 4.04 -13.23 12.41
CA ILE A 216 4.27 -14.42 13.23
C ILE A 216 3.94 -14.10 14.69
N THR A 217 3.05 -14.86 15.30
CA THR A 217 2.63 -14.75 16.73
C THR A 217 3.21 -15.90 17.56
N ASP A 218 3.09 -15.85 18.89
CA ASP A 218 3.52 -16.97 19.76
C ASP A 218 2.89 -18.31 19.37
N GLU A 219 1.60 -18.29 19.04
CA GLU A 219 0.83 -19.47 18.63
C GLU A 219 1.26 -20.02 17.28
N THR A 220 1.74 -19.15 16.38
CA THR A 220 2.09 -19.50 15.00
C THR A 220 3.60 -19.63 14.78
N PHE A 221 4.43 -19.31 15.77
CA PHE A 221 5.90 -19.32 15.67
C PHE A 221 6.42 -20.68 15.19
N VAL A 222 5.98 -21.74 15.86
CA VAL A 222 6.32 -23.15 15.57
C VAL A 222 6.01 -23.53 14.12
N GLN A 223 4.86 -23.09 13.60
CA GLN A 223 4.41 -23.42 12.24
C GLN A 223 5.10 -22.57 11.19
N LYS A 224 5.34 -21.28 11.47
CA LYS A 224 5.79 -20.30 10.47
C LYS A 224 7.30 -20.20 10.34
N VAL A 225 8.05 -20.36 11.42
CA VAL A 225 9.54 -20.33 11.40
C VAL A 225 10.12 -21.55 10.71
N ASN A 226 9.42 -22.70 10.74
CA ASN A 226 9.80 -23.91 10.03
C ASN A 226 9.18 -24.03 8.62
N ASN A 227 8.39 -23.04 8.19
CA ASN A 227 7.79 -23.05 6.86
C ASN A 227 8.82 -22.53 5.84
N SER A 228 8.93 -23.16 4.68
CA SER A 228 9.89 -22.82 3.60
C SER A 228 9.70 -21.43 2.97
N ASN A 229 8.72 -20.67 3.45
CA ASN A 229 8.25 -19.44 2.82
C ASN A 229 8.76 -18.17 3.50
N ILE A 230 9.60 -18.26 4.53
CA ILE A 230 10.40 -17.12 5.03
C ILE A 230 11.88 -17.48 5.07
N ASN A 231 12.72 -16.50 4.77
CA ASN A 231 14.18 -16.61 4.83
C ASN A 231 14.82 -15.56 5.73
N VAL A 232 14.04 -14.64 6.30
CA VAL A 232 14.49 -13.70 7.34
C VAL A 232 13.38 -13.50 8.38
N LEU A 233 13.75 -13.54 9.65
CA LEU A 233 12.88 -13.26 10.79
C LEU A 233 13.28 -11.91 11.42
N ILE A 234 12.33 -11.00 11.55
CA ILE A 234 12.50 -9.70 12.21
C ILE A 234 11.71 -9.70 13.52
N TRP A 235 12.39 -9.38 14.62
CA TRP A 235 11.84 -9.27 15.96
C TRP A 235 12.03 -7.83 16.50
N PRO A 236 11.03 -6.95 16.36
CA PRO A 236 11.14 -5.52 16.65
C PRO A 236 11.16 -5.13 18.15
N GLY A 237 11.32 -6.10 19.07
CA GLY A 237 11.15 -5.90 20.52
C GLY A 237 9.72 -5.52 20.94
N GLY A 238 9.37 -5.66 22.22
CA GLY A 238 8.01 -5.39 22.72
C GLY A 238 7.94 -4.94 24.18
N ASN A 239 7.00 -4.06 24.49
CA ASN A 239 6.72 -3.57 25.84
C ASN A 239 5.55 -4.35 26.44
N THR A 240 5.83 -5.42 27.17
CA THR A 240 4.77 -6.13 27.92
C THR A 240 4.73 -5.57 29.33
N GLY A 241 3.58 -4.99 29.72
CA GLY A 241 3.28 -4.56 31.08
C GLY A 241 3.16 -5.71 32.09
N LEU A 242 3.83 -6.84 31.84
CA LEU A 242 3.91 -7.99 32.71
C LEU A 242 5.28 -8.01 33.40
N SER A 243 5.33 -8.56 34.61
CA SER A 243 6.61 -8.73 35.30
C SER A 243 7.58 -9.49 34.39
N LYS A 244 8.82 -8.97 34.24
CA LYS A 244 9.91 -9.53 33.40
C LYS A 244 10.22 -11.02 33.67
N ILE A 245 9.57 -11.64 34.66
CA ILE A 245 9.76 -13.02 35.13
C ILE A 245 8.74 -13.99 34.48
N GLU A 246 7.59 -13.51 34.02
CA GLU A 246 6.53 -14.38 33.48
C GLU A 246 6.72 -14.63 31.97
N TYR A 247 7.25 -13.66 31.23
CA TYR A 247 7.60 -13.79 29.80
C TYR A 247 8.79 -14.72 29.55
N ALA A 248 9.76 -14.74 30.48
CA ALA A 248 10.84 -15.71 30.50
C ALA A 248 10.35 -17.17 30.65
N LYS A 249 9.11 -17.37 31.14
CA LYS A 249 8.50 -18.70 31.27
C LYS A 249 7.71 -19.15 30.04
N THR A 250 7.21 -18.23 29.22
CA THR A 250 6.38 -18.57 28.04
C THR A 250 7.18 -18.69 26.73
N LEU A 251 8.28 -17.95 26.57
CA LEU A 251 9.09 -17.98 25.34
C LEU A 251 10.47 -18.61 25.46
N VAL A 252 10.87 -19.04 26.66
CA VAL A 252 11.96 -20.00 26.88
C VAL A 252 11.36 -21.35 27.29
N LYS A 253 10.46 -21.89 26.46
CA LYS A 253 10.45 -23.34 26.30
C LYS A 253 11.63 -23.64 25.39
N GLU A 254 12.61 -24.42 25.86
CA GLU A 254 13.83 -24.78 25.10
C GLU A 254 13.52 -25.06 23.62
N GLU A 255 12.42 -25.77 23.34
CA GLU A 255 11.95 -26.10 22.00
C GLU A 255 11.78 -24.92 21.01
N ASN A 256 11.32 -23.74 21.46
CA ASN A 256 11.13 -22.59 20.55
C ASN A 256 12.46 -21.92 20.20
N PHE A 257 13.38 -21.84 21.16
CA PHE A 257 14.72 -21.34 20.92
C PHE A 257 15.48 -22.31 20.02
N ASP A 258 15.39 -23.62 20.27
CA ASP A 258 16.00 -24.66 19.42
C ASP A 258 15.50 -24.59 17.97
N ARG A 259 14.26 -24.14 17.74
CA ARG A 259 13.71 -23.93 16.39
C ARG A 259 14.24 -22.66 15.74
N LEU A 260 14.31 -21.56 16.49
CA LEU A 260 14.94 -20.33 16.00
C LEU A 260 16.40 -20.57 15.65
N GLU A 261 17.12 -21.26 16.54
CA GLU A 261 18.49 -21.70 16.33
C GLU A 261 18.60 -22.54 15.05
N ARG A 262 17.75 -23.56 14.88
CA ARG A 262 17.74 -24.38 13.65
C ARG A 262 17.41 -23.58 12.39
N PHE A 263 16.48 -22.63 12.46
CA PHE A 263 16.15 -21.77 11.32
C PHE A 263 17.38 -20.96 10.87
N ILE A 264 18.09 -20.36 11.83
CA ILE A 264 19.31 -19.61 11.55
C ILE A 264 20.44 -20.54 11.09
N ASP A 265 20.65 -21.67 11.77
CA ASP A 265 21.67 -22.66 11.42
C ASP A 265 21.50 -23.18 9.99
N ASN A 266 20.25 -23.31 9.52
CA ASN A 266 19.89 -23.70 8.16
C ASN A 266 20.01 -22.59 7.10
N GLY A 267 20.43 -21.38 7.46
CA GLY A 267 20.65 -20.28 6.52
C GLY A 267 19.65 -19.12 6.62
N GLY A 268 18.72 -19.17 7.59
CA GLY A 268 17.79 -18.08 7.84
C GLY A 268 18.48 -16.84 8.43
N GLY A 269 17.99 -15.67 8.04
CA GLY A 269 18.39 -14.39 8.59
C GLY A 269 17.64 -14.03 9.87
N TYR A 270 18.29 -13.39 10.85
CA TYR A 270 17.63 -12.84 12.03
C TYR A 270 17.98 -11.37 12.24
N ILE A 271 16.96 -10.55 12.51
CA ILE A 271 17.12 -9.14 12.87
C ILE A 271 16.31 -8.89 14.14
N GLY A 272 16.96 -8.47 15.23
CA GLY A 272 16.28 -8.18 16.50
C GLY A 272 16.59 -6.79 17.04
N SER A 273 15.56 -6.04 17.44
CA SER A 273 15.70 -4.77 18.18
C SER A 273 15.33 -4.94 19.66
N CYS A 274 16.01 -4.22 20.56
CA CYS A 274 15.70 -4.17 22.00
C CYS A 274 15.62 -5.58 22.62
N TYR A 275 14.43 -6.02 23.05
CA TYR A 275 14.24 -7.38 23.58
C TYR A 275 14.59 -8.48 22.56
N GLY A 276 14.35 -8.25 21.27
CA GLY A 276 14.77 -9.19 20.21
C GLY A 276 16.29 -9.36 20.16
N ALA A 277 17.06 -8.30 20.46
CA ALA A 277 18.51 -8.38 20.61
C ALA A 277 18.93 -9.04 21.94
N SER A 278 18.15 -8.86 23.01
CA SER A 278 18.37 -9.56 24.28
C SER A 278 18.16 -11.07 24.17
N VAL A 279 17.18 -11.53 23.39
CA VAL A 279 16.83 -12.96 23.27
C VAL A 279 17.98 -13.79 22.67
N ILE A 280 18.67 -13.25 21.67
CA ILE A 280 19.77 -13.95 20.99
C ILE A 280 21.14 -13.82 21.69
N SER A 281 21.21 -13.04 22.78
CA SER A 281 22.44 -12.79 23.52
C SER A 281 22.46 -13.47 24.89
N SER A 282 23.63 -13.96 25.33
CA SER A 282 23.83 -14.69 26.59
C SER A 282 23.71 -13.85 27.88
N GLY A 283 23.18 -12.63 27.80
CA GLY A 283 23.37 -11.66 28.87
C GLY A 283 22.63 -12.02 30.15
N ILE A 284 23.37 -12.09 31.26
CA ILE A 284 22.80 -12.07 32.61
C ILE A 284 22.10 -10.71 32.77
N PHE A 285 20.77 -10.71 32.85
CA PHE A 285 20.01 -9.53 33.22
C PHE A 285 20.39 -9.15 34.67
N VAL A 286 21.23 -8.12 34.84
CA VAL A 286 21.59 -7.55 36.15
C VAL A 286 20.68 -6.33 36.41
N PRO A 287 19.51 -6.49 37.05
CA PRO A 287 18.71 -5.34 37.43
C PRO A 287 19.43 -4.55 38.51
N PHE A 288 19.53 -3.23 38.31
CA PHE A 288 20.25 -2.33 39.21
C PHE A 288 19.76 -2.39 40.67
N SER A 289 18.47 -2.68 40.88
CA SER A 289 17.87 -2.87 42.21
C SER A 289 18.47 -4.05 43.01
N LYS A 290 19.14 -5.00 42.35
CA LYS A 290 19.80 -6.15 43.00
C LYS A 290 21.29 -5.94 43.31
N VAL A 291 21.92 -4.87 42.82
CA VAL A 291 23.35 -4.57 43.08
C VAL A 291 23.60 -4.13 44.53
N LEU A 292 22.57 -3.68 45.25
CA LEU A 292 22.74 -3.13 46.60
C LEU A 292 22.33 -4.02 47.78
N SER A 293 21.61 -5.14 47.59
CA SER A 293 21.05 -5.83 48.78
C SER A 293 21.16 -7.35 48.92
N LYS A 294 21.25 -8.19 47.86
CA LYS A 294 21.26 -9.65 48.08
C LYS A 294 22.00 -10.43 46.99
N ILE A 295 23.27 -10.73 47.25
CA ILE A 295 23.96 -11.91 46.71
C ILE A 295 23.33 -13.14 47.40
N LYS A 296 22.27 -13.70 46.82
CA LYS A 296 21.84 -15.11 46.97
C LYS A 296 20.56 -15.32 46.15
N MET A 297 20.61 -16.31 45.27
CA MET A 297 19.62 -16.70 44.25
C MET A 297 19.74 -15.97 42.90
N ILE A 298 20.78 -16.35 42.15
CA ILE A 298 20.79 -16.31 40.68
C ILE A 298 20.64 -17.77 40.23
N PRO A 299 19.51 -18.20 39.66
CA PRO A 299 19.50 -19.44 38.89
C PRO A 299 20.35 -19.17 37.64
N SER A 300 21.38 -19.98 37.48
CA SER A 300 22.13 -20.14 36.24
C SER A 300 21.18 -20.50 35.10
N PHE A 301 20.86 -19.57 34.21
CA PHE A 301 20.43 -19.91 32.85
C PHE A 301 21.65 -19.73 31.93
N GLY A 302 22.59 -20.66 32.06
CA GLY A 302 23.50 -20.95 30.97
C GLY A 302 22.76 -21.80 29.92
N PHE A 303 23.15 -21.62 28.66
CA PHE A 303 23.17 -22.61 27.56
C PHE A 303 22.45 -22.35 26.24
N LEU A 304 21.90 -21.17 25.96
CA LEU A 304 21.31 -20.91 24.63
C LEU A 304 21.57 -19.46 24.18
N SER A 305 22.73 -19.22 23.56
CA SER A 305 23.10 -17.88 23.05
C SER A 305 23.76 -17.99 21.69
N LEU A 306 23.14 -17.36 20.69
CA LEU A 306 23.68 -17.30 19.34
C LEU A 306 24.78 -16.23 19.25
N ILE A 307 24.68 -15.14 20.02
CA ILE A 307 25.71 -14.09 20.17
C ILE A 307 26.18 -13.99 21.63
N PRO A 308 27.28 -14.68 22.02
CA PRO A 308 27.81 -14.63 23.38
C PRO A 308 28.25 -13.21 23.77
N SER A 309 27.48 -12.59 24.64
CA SER A 309 27.69 -11.26 25.18
C SER A 309 27.05 -11.10 26.56
N SER A 310 27.46 -10.06 27.29
CA SER A 310 26.78 -9.58 28.50
C SER A 310 26.31 -8.15 28.27
N PHE A 311 25.25 -7.73 28.95
CA PHE A 311 24.71 -6.39 28.79
C PHE A 311 24.16 -5.84 30.10
N PHE A 312 24.11 -4.50 30.16
CA PHE A 312 23.36 -3.77 31.16
C PHE A 312 22.05 -3.28 30.54
N ALA A 313 20.97 -3.26 31.33
CA ALA A 313 19.71 -2.67 30.93
C ALA A 313 19.24 -1.73 32.04
N LEU A 314 19.49 -0.43 31.89
CA LEU A 314 18.90 0.58 32.77
C LEU A 314 17.55 1.04 32.23
N GLY A 315 16.63 1.33 33.14
CA GLY A 315 15.32 1.86 32.83
C GLY A 315 15.37 3.35 32.46
N TYR A 316 15.75 3.69 31.24
CA TYR A 316 15.64 5.05 30.71
C TYR A 316 15.23 5.01 29.24
N GLY A 317 14.76 6.13 28.71
CA GLY A 317 14.53 6.24 27.28
C GLY A 317 14.73 7.65 26.74
N GLY A 318 15.16 7.73 25.49
CA GLY A 318 15.66 8.95 24.88
C GLY A 318 16.29 8.71 23.51
N HIS A 319 16.78 9.79 22.91
CA HIS A 319 17.52 9.73 21.65
C HIS A 319 18.98 9.42 21.95
N ASN A 320 19.58 8.49 21.22
CA ASN A 320 20.99 8.18 21.34
C ASN A 320 21.69 8.41 20.00
N THR A 321 22.96 8.80 20.04
CA THR A 321 23.82 8.80 18.86
C THR A 321 24.68 7.56 18.89
N VAL A 322 24.69 6.82 17.78
CA VAL A 322 25.50 5.62 17.60
C VAL A 322 26.54 5.86 16.52
N SER A 323 27.80 5.52 16.82
CA SER A 323 28.92 5.58 15.88
C SER A 323 29.23 4.20 15.31
N PHE A 324 29.51 4.14 14.02
CA PHE A 324 29.77 2.88 13.34
C PHE A 324 31.23 2.49 13.51
N LYS A 325 31.48 1.24 13.93
CA LYS A 325 32.82 0.70 14.21
C LYS A 325 33.42 0.01 13.00
N ASN A 326 32.59 -0.68 12.21
CA ASN A 326 33.01 -1.40 11.02
C ASN A 326 32.32 -0.86 9.77
N ASN A 327 32.76 0.31 9.27
CA ASN A 327 32.20 0.92 8.06
C ASN A 327 32.34 0.05 6.79
N SER A 328 33.06 -1.07 6.83
CA SER A 328 33.17 -2.03 5.72
C SER A 328 32.07 -3.10 5.72
N HIS A 329 31.32 -3.22 6.81
CA HIS A 329 30.21 -4.17 6.89
C HIS A 329 29.07 -3.78 5.93
N PRO A 330 28.43 -4.72 5.21
CA PRO A 330 27.39 -4.43 4.22
C PRO A 330 26.19 -3.63 4.74
N ILE A 331 25.87 -3.77 6.03
CA ILE A 331 24.83 -2.96 6.68
C ILE A 331 25.09 -1.44 6.58
N PHE A 332 26.36 -1.03 6.47
CA PHE A 332 26.77 0.36 6.40
C PHE A 332 27.07 0.86 4.99
N PHE A 333 26.70 0.09 3.97
CA PHE A 333 26.84 0.54 2.59
C PHE A 333 25.96 1.75 2.32
N GLY A 334 26.64 2.85 2.03
CA GLY A 334 26.05 4.14 1.70
C GLY A 334 25.63 5.03 2.86
N VAL A 335 25.85 4.63 4.10
CA VAL A 335 25.46 5.44 5.25
C VAL A 335 26.65 6.22 5.84
N PRO A 336 26.40 7.40 6.43
CA PRO A 336 27.43 8.19 7.11
C PRO A 336 28.02 7.44 8.32
N ASN A 337 29.07 7.96 8.96
CA ASN A 337 29.77 7.23 10.05
C ASN A 337 29.00 7.14 11.39
N GLN A 338 27.83 7.77 11.49
CA GLN A 338 27.00 7.78 12.69
C GLN A 338 25.53 8.06 12.37
N THR A 339 24.62 7.72 13.28
CA THR A 339 23.19 8.07 13.18
C THR A 339 22.57 8.26 14.56
N THR A 340 21.39 8.87 14.61
CA THR A 340 20.58 8.99 15.83
C THR A 340 19.49 7.92 15.84
N THR A 341 19.32 7.27 16.99
CA THR A 341 18.38 6.17 17.24
C THR A 341 17.57 6.45 18.50
N PHE A 342 16.57 5.61 18.80
CA PHE A 342 15.81 5.71 20.05
C PHE A 342 16.15 4.54 20.97
N HIS A 343 16.50 4.83 22.21
CA HIS A 343 16.75 3.82 23.23
C HIS A 343 15.59 3.76 24.22
N ALA A 344 15.18 2.54 24.60
CA ALA A 344 13.98 2.32 25.42
C ALA A 344 14.19 1.19 26.43
N SER A 345 15.05 1.42 27.42
CA SER A 345 15.39 0.43 28.45
C SER A 345 15.92 -0.89 27.87
N SER A 346 16.73 -0.74 26.82
CA SER A 346 17.18 -1.79 25.91
C SER A 346 18.64 -2.22 26.26
N PRO A 347 19.17 -3.34 25.74
CA PRO A 347 20.50 -3.81 26.15
C PRO A 347 21.62 -2.91 25.60
N ILE A 348 22.56 -2.52 26.47
CA ILE A 348 23.89 -1.99 26.09
C ILE A 348 24.91 -3.06 26.44
N PHE A 349 25.65 -3.54 25.45
CA PHE A 349 26.50 -4.72 25.61
C PHE A 349 27.81 -4.33 26.31
N SER A 350 27.99 -4.86 27.53
CA SER A 350 29.13 -4.60 28.40
C SER A 350 30.34 -5.48 28.10
N TRP A 351 30.10 -6.63 27.48
CA TRP A 351 31.15 -7.51 26.97
C TRP A 351 30.60 -8.28 25.78
N VAL A 352 31.43 -8.47 24.76
CA VAL A 352 31.11 -9.27 23.56
C VAL A 352 32.28 -10.23 23.37
N GLN A 353 32.02 -11.50 23.09
CA GLN A 353 33.07 -12.52 22.97
C GLN A 353 34.10 -12.20 21.88
N ASN A 354 33.64 -11.60 20.77
CA ASN A 354 34.46 -11.22 19.64
C ASN A 354 34.21 -9.77 19.28
N GLU A 355 35.22 -8.91 19.39
CA GLU A 355 35.08 -7.48 19.09
C GLU A 355 34.74 -7.21 17.62
N ASN A 356 35.08 -8.13 16.70
CA ASN A 356 34.72 -7.99 15.28
C ASN A 356 33.21 -8.10 15.02
N ASP A 357 32.45 -8.66 15.96
CA ASP A 357 30.99 -8.76 15.91
C ASP A 357 30.32 -7.42 16.27
N VAL A 358 31.09 -6.42 16.73
CA VAL A 358 30.57 -5.09 17.08
C VAL A 358 30.42 -4.23 15.83
N LEU A 359 29.17 -3.87 15.51
CA LEU A 359 28.83 -2.98 14.40
C LEU A 359 28.89 -1.51 14.78
N ALA A 360 28.32 -1.14 15.93
CA ALA A 360 28.22 0.24 16.37
C ALA A 360 28.30 0.37 17.90
N SER A 361 28.76 1.53 18.35
CA SER A 361 28.90 1.90 19.76
C SER A 361 28.18 3.21 20.07
N LEU A 362 27.66 3.31 21.28
CA LEU A 362 27.02 4.52 21.80
C LEU A 362 28.03 5.66 21.93
N THR A 363 27.73 6.85 21.43
CA THR A 363 28.61 8.04 21.55
C THR A 363 27.98 9.21 22.25
N ASP A 364 26.65 9.30 22.26
CA ASP A 364 25.93 10.36 22.97
C ASP A 364 24.51 9.91 23.32
N PHE A 365 23.88 10.59 24.27
CA PHE A 365 22.51 10.33 24.70
C PHE A 365 21.80 11.63 25.13
N ASP A 366 20.54 11.78 24.69
CA ASP A 366 19.58 12.81 25.11
C ASP A 366 18.39 12.13 25.79
N ILE A 367 18.35 12.22 27.12
CA ILE A 367 17.41 11.47 27.96
C ILE A 367 16.07 12.21 28.02
N ALA A 368 15.04 11.61 27.43
CA ALA A 368 13.69 12.16 27.43
C ALA A 368 12.87 11.76 28.68
N TRP A 369 13.14 10.58 29.27
CA TRP A 369 12.43 10.09 30.46
C TRP A 369 13.20 9.00 31.22
N TYR A 370 12.92 8.89 32.52
CA TYR A 370 13.42 7.83 33.41
C TYR A 370 12.32 6.83 33.74
N ASN A 371 12.66 5.55 33.87
CA ASN A 371 11.75 4.52 34.33
C ASN A 371 11.40 4.76 35.81
N PRO A 372 10.12 4.60 36.23
CA PRO A 372 9.70 4.73 37.62
C PRO A 372 10.50 3.89 38.62
N MET A 373 11.08 2.76 38.20
CA MET A 373 11.92 1.89 39.04
C MET A 373 13.26 2.53 39.46
N ILE A 374 13.64 3.69 38.90
CA ILE A 374 14.87 4.44 39.24
C ILE A 374 14.54 5.68 40.10
N GLN A 375 13.27 5.88 40.51
CA GLN A 375 12.90 6.97 41.42
C GLN A 375 13.67 6.85 42.75
N GLY A 376 14.48 7.86 43.05
CA GLY A 376 15.33 7.92 44.25
C GLY A 376 16.82 7.66 44.03
N VAL A 377 17.26 7.33 42.81
CA VAL A 377 18.69 7.19 42.48
C VAL A 377 19.33 8.58 42.30
N ASN A 378 20.50 8.78 42.89
CA ASN A 378 21.25 10.05 42.85
C ASN A 378 21.58 10.43 41.39
N SER A 379 21.26 11.67 40.99
CA SER A 379 21.53 12.18 39.62
C SER A 379 23.01 12.08 39.24
N LYS A 380 23.95 12.37 40.15
CA LYS A 380 25.39 12.23 39.89
C LYS A 380 25.81 10.81 39.55
N PHE A 381 25.09 9.83 40.11
CA PHE A 381 25.35 8.42 39.84
C PHE A 381 24.81 8.01 38.47
N LEU A 382 23.62 8.49 38.10
CA LEU A 382 23.06 8.28 36.77
C LEU A 382 23.94 8.92 35.71
N ASP A 383 24.40 10.15 35.93
CA ASP A 383 25.35 10.83 35.05
C ASP A 383 26.65 10.00 34.89
N ALA A 384 27.23 9.52 36.00
CA ALA A 384 28.42 8.68 35.96
C ALA A 384 28.20 7.34 35.22
N TYR A 385 27.01 6.74 35.36
CA TYR A 385 26.64 5.53 34.63
C TYR A 385 26.48 5.79 33.12
N PHE A 386 25.80 6.86 32.73
CA PHE A 386 25.64 7.13 31.30
C PHE A 386 26.97 7.49 30.64
N GLN A 387 27.82 8.23 31.36
CA GLN A 387 29.20 8.46 30.95
C GLN A 387 30.00 7.16 30.82
N SER A 388 29.77 6.16 31.67
CA SER A 388 30.43 4.85 31.52
C SER A 388 29.89 4.02 30.35
N CYS A 389 28.65 4.28 29.90
CA CYS A 389 28.08 3.62 28.72
C CYS A 389 28.60 4.18 27.40
N LEU A 390 29.19 5.39 27.39
CA LEU A 390 29.78 5.95 26.18
C LEU A 390 30.94 5.07 25.71
N GLY A 391 30.96 4.79 24.41
CA GLY A 391 31.89 3.86 23.77
C GLY A 391 31.49 2.39 23.83
N MET A 392 30.46 2.02 24.61
CA MET A 392 30.02 0.63 24.71
C MET A 392 29.32 0.16 23.42
N PRO A 393 29.50 -1.11 23.01
CA PRO A 393 28.77 -1.72 21.90
C PRO A 393 27.25 -1.68 22.11
N ILE A 394 26.53 -1.32 21.05
CA ILE A 394 25.06 -1.30 21.04
C ILE A 394 24.47 -2.07 19.86
N TRP A 395 25.19 -2.19 18.74
CA TRP A 395 24.78 -3.02 17.60
C TRP A 395 25.77 -4.15 17.36
N LEU A 396 25.27 -5.37 17.17
CA LEU A 396 26.08 -6.57 16.94
C LEU A 396 25.68 -7.28 15.64
N SER A 397 26.62 -8.00 15.04
CA SER A 397 26.43 -8.89 13.90
C SER A 397 27.15 -10.20 14.14
N LYS A 398 26.56 -11.32 13.74
CA LYS A 398 27.24 -12.63 13.82
C LYS A 398 26.72 -13.62 12.78
N THR A 399 27.61 -14.44 12.26
CA THR A 399 27.24 -15.64 11.50
C THR A 399 27.05 -16.82 12.45
N TYR A 400 25.93 -17.53 12.33
CA TYR A 400 25.61 -18.71 13.13
C TYR A 400 25.13 -19.83 12.20
N GLY A 401 25.85 -20.96 12.19
CA GLY A 401 25.66 -21.98 11.16
C GLY A 401 25.81 -21.40 9.76
N LYS A 402 24.78 -21.57 8.93
CA LYS A 402 24.71 -20.96 7.58
C LYS A 402 24.03 -19.58 7.57
N GLY A 403 23.40 -19.18 8.66
CA GLY A 403 22.61 -17.94 8.77
C GLY A 403 23.39 -16.77 9.32
N LYS A 404 22.74 -15.61 9.31
CA LYS A 404 23.30 -14.31 9.72
C LYS A 404 22.35 -13.60 10.67
N ILE A 405 22.92 -12.98 11.69
CA ILE A 405 22.20 -12.36 12.79
C ILE A 405 22.61 -10.90 12.90
N ILE A 406 21.64 -10.00 13.04
CA ILE A 406 21.84 -8.58 13.38
C ILE A 406 21.05 -8.27 14.67
N ALA A 407 21.74 -7.68 15.63
CA ALA A 407 21.20 -7.33 16.94
C ALA A 407 21.31 -5.82 17.16
N PHE A 408 20.18 -5.12 17.21
CA PHE A 408 20.10 -3.72 17.60
C PHE A 408 19.73 -3.64 19.09
N GLY A 409 20.68 -3.19 19.91
CA GLY A 409 20.45 -2.97 21.34
C GLY A 409 19.53 -1.79 21.64
N ASP A 410 19.05 -1.07 20.63
CA ASP A 410 18.11 0.04 20.68
C ASP A 410 17.06 -0.11 19.54
N HIS A 411 16.36 0.97 19.20
CA HIS A 411 15.32 0.99 18.18
C HIS A 411 15.68 1.96 17.03
N PRO A 412 16.53 1.55 16.07
CA PRO A 412 16.79 2.34 14.86
C PRO A 412 15.50 2.65 14.08
N GLU A 413 14.51 1.77 14.14
CA GLU A 413 13.24 1.93 13.43
C GLU A 413 12.39 3.10 13.96
N PHE A 414 12.52 3.53 15.23
CA PHE A 414 11.67 4.61 15.78
C PHE A 414 12.02 5.99 15.19
N ILE A 415 13.20 6.13 14.63
CA ILE A 415 13.66 7.36 13.99
C ILE A 415 13.79 7.08 12.50
N LEU A 416 12.65 7.07 11.80
CA LEU A 416 12.59 6.83 10.35
C LEU A 416 13.16 8.00 9.53
N ASN A 417 14.49 8.15 9.57
CA ASN A 417 15.25 9.00 8.68
C ASN A 417 15.84 8.16 7.53
N ALA A 418 16.41 8.83 6.51
CA ALA A 418 16.95 8.15 5.33
C ALA A 418 18.07 7.15 5.69
N VAL A 419 18.93 7.51 6.65
CA VAL A 419 20.05 6.70 7.11
C VAL A 419 19.57 5.42 7.82
N ASN A 420 18.62 5.53 8.74
CA ASN A 420 18.09 4.40 9.49
C ASN A 420 17.28 3.46 8.59
N ASN A 421 16.50 3.99 7.62
CA ASN A 421 15.84 3.15 6.63
C ASN A 421 16.86 2.35 5.80
N LYS A 422 17.92 3.00 5.32
CA LYS A 422 19.00 2.31 4.59
C LYS A 422 19.65 1.21 5.43
N ILE A 423 19.91 1.46 6.71
CA ILE A 423 20.48 0.47 7.64
C ILE A 423 19.57 -0.74 7.77
N LEU A 424 18.26 -0.52 7.92
CA LEU A 424 17.26 -1.60 8.02
C LEU A 424 17.17 -2.40 6.71
N HIS A 425 17.13 -1.73 5.55
CA HIS A 425 17.12 -2.41 4.24
C HIS A 425 18.39 -3.22 4.01
N ASN A 426 19.57 -2.62 4.28
CA ASN A 426 20.84 -3.32 4.16
C ASN A 426 20.93 -4.50 5.14
N ALA A 427 20.32 -4.42 6.33
CA ALA A 427 20.25 -5.54 7.26
C ALA A 427 19.42 -6.69 6.69
N VAL A 428 18.28 -6.41 6.06
CA VAL A 428 17.46 -7.42 5.37
C VAL A 428 18.24 -8.07 4.22
N TYR A 429 18.84 -7.27 3.34
CA TYR A 429 19.67 -7.80 2.24
C TYR A 429 20.88 -8.59 2.72
N PHE A 430 21.58 -8.10 3.76
CA PHE A 430 22.73 -8.78 4.33
C PHE A 430 22.34 -10.14 4.92
N THR A 431 21.26 -10.18 5.69
CA THR A 431 20.84 -11.41 6.39
C THR A 431 20.29 -12.48 5.44
N THR A 432 19.74 -12.07 4.28
CA THR A 432 19.27 -13.00 3.24
C THR A 432 20.32 -13.35 2.19
N SER A 433 21.38 -12.54 2.04
CA SER A 433 22.43 -12.75 1.03
C SER A 433 23.21 -14.05 1.22
N LYS A 434 23.73 -14.60 0.12
CA LYS A 434 24.65 -15.77 0.13
C LYS A 434 26.08 -15.36 0.54
N THR A 435 27.01 -16.31 0.46
CA THR A 435 28.45 -16.04 0.61
C THR A 435 28.93 -15.10 -0.49
N LYS A 436 29.96 -14.31 -0.16
CA LYS A 436 30.69 -13.47 -1.12
C LYS A 436 31.08 -14.28 -2.37
N SER A 437 30.97 -13.65 -3.54
CA SER A 437 31.40 -14.21 -4.83
C SER A 437 32.21 -13.18 -5.60
N ASP A 438 33.00 -13.62 -6.58
CA ASP A 438 33.62 -12.73 -7.56
C ASP A 438 32.77 -12.75 -8.83
N LEU A 439 32.43 -11.56 -9.34
CA LEU A 439 31.63 -11.39 -10.54
C LEU A 439 32.56 -11.09 -11.73
N CYS A 440 32.47 -11.92 -12.77
CA CYS A 440 33.07 -11.69 -14.07
C CYS A 440 31.94 -11.63 -15.11
N PHE A 441 31.89 -10.56 -15.89
CA PHE A 441 30.89 -10.39 -16.95
C PHE A 441 31.30 -11.18 -18.20
N LEU A 442 30.42 -12.05 -18.68
CA LEU A 442 30.70 -12.98 -19.80
C LEU A 442 30.05 -12.56 -21.12
N GLU A 443 29.02 -11.70 -21.08
CA GLU A 443 28.32 -11.22 -22.27
C GLU A 443 28.19 -9.70 -22.25
N HIS A 444 28.22 -9.10 -23.45
CA HIS A 444 28.27 -7.67 -23.66
C HIS A 444 27.29 -7.25 -24.76
N TYR A 445 26.67 -6.09 -24.60
CA TYR A 445 25.75 -5.52 -25.60
C TYR A 445 26.36 -4.30 -26.23
N SER A 446 26.11 -4.05 -27.52
CA SER A 446 26.56 -2.80 -28.12
C SER A 446 25.89 -1.60 -27.44
N LEU A 447 26.66 -0.58 -27.10
CA LEU A 447 26.16 0.65 -26.47
C LEU A 447 25.11 1.32 -27.37
N SER A 448 25.24 1.20 -28.69
CA SER A 448 24.24 1.66 -29.66
C SER A 448 22.90 0.96 -29.46
N PHE A 449 22.88 -0.36 -29.24
CA PHE A 449 21.68 -1.13 -28.96
C PHE A 449 21.03 -0.71 -27.64
N VAL A 450 21.81 -0.61 -26.57
CA VAL A 450 21.28 -0.25 -25.25
C VAL A 450 20.82 1.22 -25.23
N SER A 451 21.60 2.15 -25.76
CA SER A 451 21.20 3.56 -25.91
C SER A 451 19.98 3.74 -26.81
N HIS A 452 19.73 2.87 -27.79
CA HIS A 452 18.50 2.91 -28.60
C HIS A 452 17.26 2.57 -27.76
N LEU A 453 17.39 1.69 -26.76
CA LEU A 453 16.31 1.39 -25.81
C LEU A 453 15.98 2.61 -24.92
N PHE A 454 16.98 3.42 -24.56
CA PHE A 454 16.81 4.61 -23.70
C PHE A 454 16.49 5.92 -24.45
N SER A 455 17.05 6.15 -25.64
CA SER A 455 16.94 7.42 -26.39
C SER A 455 15.63 7.62 -27.14
N ASN A 456 14.77 6.60 -27.18
CA ASN A 456 13.67 6.53 -28.11
C ASN A 456 12.41 5.90 -27.50
N SER A 457 12.07 6.24 -26.25
CA SER A 457 10.73 5.93 -25.72
C SER A 457 9.61 6.65 -26.49
N ASN A 458 9.90 7.76 -27.20
CA ASN A 458 8.93 8.52 -28.02
C ASN A 458 9.30 8.72 -29.51
N ARG A 459 10.45 8.22 -30.02
CA ARG A 459 10.90 8.43 -31.43
C ARG A 459 11.40 7.17 -32.16
N THR A 460 11.32 5.99 -31.53
CA THR A 460 11.66 4.70 -32.17
C THR A 460 10.82 4.45 -33.44
N PHE A 461 9.56 4.87 -33.45
CA PHE A 461 8.61 4.44 -34.47
C PHE A 461 8.81 5.03 -35.88
N SER A 462 9.12 6.32 -36.02
CA SER A 462 9.29 6.95 -37.35
C SER A 462 10.61 6.57 -38.05
N SER A 463 11.64 6.28 -37.24
CA SER A 463 12.93 5.76 -37.69
C SER A 463 12.80 4.31 -38.16
N LEU A 464 12.14 3.45 -37.38
CA LEU A 464 11.82 2.07 -37.80
C LEU A 464 10.97 2.04 -39.08
N ALA A 465 9.97 2.92 -39.22
CA ALA A 465 9.12 3.01 -40.42
C ALA A 465 9.87 3.47 -41.69
N SER A 466 10.89 4.33 -41.53
CA SER A 466 11.74 4.78 -42.63
C SER A 466 12.70 3.68 -43.10
N SER A 467 13.36 2.98 -42.17
CA SER A 467 14.18 1.81 -42.51
C SER A 467 13.36 0.69 -43.14
N LEU A 468 12.14 0.44 -42.67
CA LEU A 468 11.24 -0.53 -43.33
C LEU A 468 10.86 -0.12 -44.76
N SER A 469 10.63 1.17 -45.03
CA SER A 469 10.28 1.63 -46.38
C SER A 469 11.41 1.36 -47.39
N GLU A 470 12.66 1.50 -46.96
CA GLU A 470 13.84 1.16 -47.76
C GLU A 470 13.96 -0.35 -48.04
N TYR A 471 13.69 -1.20 -47.04
CA TYR A 471 13.67 -2.66 -47.24
C TYR A 471 12.53 -3.12 -48.15
N VAL A 472 11.37 -2.47 -48.10
CA VAL A 472 10.21 -2.77 -48.96
C VAL A 472 10.45 -2.34 -50.42
N GLU A 473 11.16 -1.24 -50.67
CA GLU A 473 11.57 -0.87 -52.02
C GLU A 473 12.60 -1.86 -52.60
N ASN A 474 13.52 -2.38 -51.77
CA ASN A 474 14.48 -3.40 -52.18
C ASN A 474 13.83 -4.75 -52.53
N VAL A 475 12.72 -5.10 -51.88
CA VAL A 475 11.88 -6.27 -52.22
C VAL A 475 11.24 -6.12 -53.62
N ASN A 476 11.06 -4.91 -54.14
CA ASN A 476 10.58 -4.73 -55.52
C ASN A 476 11.67 -4.95 -56.60
N HIS A 477 12.93 -5.17 -56.19
CA HIS A 477 14.11 -5.33 -57.07
C HIS A 477 14.88 -6.63 -56.83
N LEU A 478 14.21 -7.67 -56.34
CA LEU A 478 14.83 -8.96 -56.02
C LEU A 478 15.51 -9.60 -57.25
N SER A 479 16.72 -10.10 -57.03
CA SER A 479 17.49 -10.91 -57.98
C SER A 479 17.36 -12.40 -57.66
N ASP A 480 17.83 -13.28 -58.55
CA ASP A 480 17.85 -14.74 -58.38
C ASP A 480 18.78 -15.24 -57.23
N ASP A 481 19.32 -14.33 -56.41
CA ASP A 481 20.32 -14.63 -55.38
C ASP A 481 19.65 -14.85 -54.00
N ILE A 482 19.46 -16.12 -53.68
CA ILE A 482 18.67 -16.61 -52.54
C ILE A 482 19.24 -16.13 -51.19
N GLN A 483 20.57 -16.07 -51.03
CA GLN A 483 21.19 -15.66 -49.76
C GLN A 483 20.95 -14.18 -49.42
N LYS A 484 20.94 -13.32 -50.45
CA LYS A 484 20.64 -11.89 -50.27
C LYS A 484 19.18 -11.68 -49.91
N ASN A 485 18.28 -12.46 -50.52
CA ASN A 485 16.84 -12.40 -50.28
C ASN A 485 16.47 -12.89 -48.88
N CYS A 486 17.07 -13.98 -48.37
CA CYS A 486 16.83 -14.44 -47.00
C CYS A 486 17.30 -13.45 -45.93
N LYS A 487 18.41 -12.74 -46.18
CA LYS A 487 18.93 -11.72 -45.23
C LYS A 487 18.02 -10.50 -45.14
N ILE A 488 17.40 -10.10 -46.26
CA ILE A 488 16.40 -9.02 -46.30
C ILE A 488 15.12 -9.44 -45.54
N ILE A 489 14.70 -10.70 -45.65
CA ILE A 489 13.52 -11.25 -44.96
C ILE A 489 13.71 -11.29 -43.44
N ASP A 490 14.88 -11.74 -42.97
CA ASP A 490 15.20 -11.84 -41.54
C ASP A 490 15.27 -10.43 -40.86
N GLN A 491 15.80 -9.45 -41.60
CA GLN A 491 15.80 -8.05 -41.19
C GLN A 491 14.38 -7.46 -41.15
N LEU A 492 13.52 -7.80 -42.09
CA LEU A 492 12.10 -7.39 -42.11
C LEU A 492 11.33 -7.96 -40.91
N GLN A 493 11.48 -9.25 -40.63
CA GLN A 493 10.77 -9.93 -39.54
C GLN A 493 11.20 -9.41 -38.16
N THR A 494 12.50 -9.21 -37.96
CA THR A 494 13.05 -8.63 -36.73
C THR A 494 12.54 -7.21 -36.50
N THR A 495 12.38 -6.42 -37.56
CA THR A 495 11.93 -5.03 -37.45
C THR A 495 10.41 -4.94 -37.26
N MET A 496 9.63 -5.86 -37.83
CA MET A 496 8.19 -6.00 -37.55
C MET A 496 7.91 -6.41 -36.11
N TYR A 497 8.67 -7.35 -35.55
CA TYR A 497 8.53 -7.78 -34.16
C TYR A 497 8.81 -6.65 -33.17
N ARG A 498 9.77 -5.76 -33.51
CA ARG A 498 10.10 -4.55 -32.74
C ARG A 498 8.98 -3.50 -32.79
N LEU A 499 8.30 -3.34 -33.93
CA LEU A 499 7.14 -2.46 -34.08
C LEU A 499 5.92 -2.95 -33.30
N SER A 500 5.63 -4.25 -33.33
CA SER A 500 4.50 -4.85 -32.58
C SER A 500 4.69 -4.76 -31.07
N LEU A 501 5.93 -4.94 -30.58
CA LEU A 501 6.24 -4.87 -29.16
C LEU A 501 6.16 -3.42 -28.64
N GLY A 502 6.60 -2.43 -29.41
CA GLY A 502 6.47 -1.03 -29.02
C GLY A 502 5.01 -0.54 -29.03
N LEU A 503 4.17 -0.99 -29.98
CA LEU A 503 2.74 -0.63 -30.05
C LEU A 503 1.97 -1.22 -28.86
N PHE A 504 2.33 -2.44 -28.45
CA PHE A 504 1.78 -3.10 -27.26
C PHE A 504 2.18 -2.38 -25.95
N LEU A 505 3.37 -1.77 -25.91
CA LEU A 505 3.88 -1.06 -24.74
C LEU A 505 3.38 0.39 -24.64
N GLU A 506 3.26 1.15 -25.75
CA GLU A 506 2.61 2.47 -25.76
C GLU A 506 1.14 2.38 -25.32
N HIS A 507 0.43 1.32 -25.73
CA HIS A 507 -0.96 1.08 -25.32
C HIS A 507 -1.10 0.82 -23.80
N LYS A 508 -0.05 0.33 -23.14
CA LYS A 508 -0.02 0.12 -21.68
C LYS A 508 0.43 1.36 -20.90
N ILE A 509 1.11 2.31 -21.54
CA ILE A 509 1.72 3.48 -20.90
C ILE A 509 0.91 4.77 -21.11
N SER A 510 0.13 4.92 -22.19
CA SER A 510 -0.68 6.13 -22.39
C SER A 510 -2.09 6.01 -21.80
N SER A 511 -2.33 6.64 -20.64
CA SER A 511 -3.66 6.88 -20.08
C SER A 511 -4.21 8.28 -20.41
N ASP A 512 -3.69 8.95 -21.45
CA ASP A 512 -4.11 10.30 -21.85
C ASP A 512 -4.31 10.39 -23.38
N THR A 513 -5.54 10.67 -23.81
CA THR A 513 -5.98 10.65 -25.22
C THR A 513 -5.62 11.92 -26.01
N ARG A 514 -5.04 12.95 -25.37
CA ARG A 514 -4.75 14.23 -26.04
C ARG A 514 -3.55 14.24 -26.99
N GLY A 515 -2.69 13.22 -26.97
CA GLY A 515 -1.50 13.13 -27.85
C GLY A 515 -1.72 12.44 -29.19
N LEU A 516 -2.86 11.79 -29.39
CA LEU A 516 -3.13 10.97 -30.59
C LEU A 516 -3.63 11.80 -31.79
N LEU A 517 -4.32 12.92 -31.55
CA LEU A 517 -5.06 13.68 -32.56
C LEU A 517 -4.22 14.56 -33.50
N GLU A 518 -2.94 14.80 -33.20
CA GLU A 518 -2.05 15.60 -34.05
C GLU A 518 -0.81 14.82 -34.52
N ASN A 519 -0.89 13.48 -34.55
CA ASN A 519 0.25 12.67 -34.97
C ASN A 519 0.15 12.32 -36.47
N PRO A 520 0.92 12.96 -37.37
CA PRO A 520 0.98 12.60 -38.80
C PRO A 520 1.47 11.16 -39.07
N PHE A 521 1.79 10.42 -38.01
CA PHE A 521 2.16 9.03 -37.96
C PHE A 521 1.04 8.06 -38.38
N TYR A 522 -0.21 8.22 -37.91
CA TYR A 522 -1.29 7.23 -38.20
C TYR A 522 -1.70 7.23 -39.67
N ASP A 523 -1.84 8.41 -40.25
CA ASP A 523 -2.13 8.63 -41.67
C ASP A 523 -1.01 8.12 -42.60
N SER A 524 0.23 8.09 -42.08
CA SER A 524 1.41 7.53 -42.75
C SER A 524 1.53 6.02 -42.57
N PHE A 525 1.11 5.49 -41.42
CA PHE A 525 1.15 4.07 -41.05
C PHE A 525 0.09 3.26 -41.82
N GLU A 526 -1.12 3.78 -42.01
CA GLU A 526 -2.17 3.12 -42.82
C GLU A 526 -1.77 3.00 -44.30
N ARG A 527 -1.27 4.10 -44.90
CA ARG A 527 -0.74 4.09 -46.28
C ARG A 527 0.44 3.14 -46.44
N TRP A 528 1.21 2.95 -45.38
CA TRP A 528 2.37 2.08 -45.36
C TRP A 528 1.97 0.59 -45.27
N ILE A 529 1.02 0.21 -44.40
CA ILE A 529 0.47 -1.16 -44.34
C ILE A 529 -0.11 -1.57 -45.70
N TYR A 530 -0.81 -0.67 -46.39
CA TYR A 530 -1.35 -0.94 -47.72
C TYR A 530 -0.27 -1.12 -48.80
N LYS A 531 0.82 -0.34 -48.75
CA LYS A 531 1.97 -0.52 -49.66
C LYS A 531 2.71 -1.83 -49.38
N PHE A 532 2.88 -2.19 -48.11
CA PHE A 532 3.55 -3.40 -47.69
C PHE A 532 2.77 -4.65 -48.09
N LYS A 533 1.44 -4.66 -47.87
CA LYS A 533 0.55 -5.74 -48.33
C LYS A 533 0.65 -5.95 -49.85
N ASN A 534 0.64 -4.87 -50.63
CA ASN A 534 0.81 -4.95 -52.09
C ASN A 534 2.20 -5.46 -52.53
N ALA A 535 3.26 -5.12 -51.80
CA ALA A 535 4.61 -5.62 -52.07
C ALA A 535 4.74 -7.11 -51.70
N PHE A 536 4.13 -7.52 -50.58
CA PHE A 536 4.10 -8.91 -50.11
C PHE A 536 3.31 -9.82 -51.06
N GLU A 537 2.13 -9.40 -51.52
CA GLU A 537 1.34 -10.13 -52.52
C GLU A 537 2.05 -10.26 -53.89
N LYS A 538 2.91 -9.29 -54.25
CA LYS A 538 3.78 -9.38 -55.44
C LYS A 538 4.93 -10.35 -55.23
N PHE A 539 5.56 -10.33 -54.06
CA PHE A 539 6.65 -11.23 -53.71
C PHE A 539 6.20 -12.70 -53.64
N GLU A 540 5.01 -12.96 -53.10
CA GLU A 540 4.35 -14.27 -53.09
C GLU A 540 4.12 -14.78 -54.52
N LYS A 541 3.67 -13.91 -55.45
CA LYS A 541 3.53 -14.25 -56.87
C LYS A 541 4.87 -14.56 -57.56
N VAL A 542 5.95 -13.86 -57.22
CA VAL A 542 7.30 -14.12 -57.76
C VAL A 542 7.83 -15.48 -57.28
N LEU A 543 7.64 -15.84 -56.01
CA LEU A 543 8.05 -17.13 -55.45
C LEU A 543 7.29 -18.32 -56.05
N VAL A 544 5.98 -18.16 -56.26
CA VAL A 544 5.13 -19.17 -56.92
C VAL A 544 5.52 -19.37 -58.39
N THR A 545 5.95 -18.31 -59.07
CA THR A 545 6.37 -18.39 -60.49
C THR A 545 7.83 -18.80 -60.69
N THR A 546 8.70 -18.62 -59.70
CA THR A 546 10.13 -19.01 -59.75
C THR A 546 10.43 -20.40 -59.17
N ASN A 547 9.42 -21.14 -58.68
CA ASN A 547 9.54 -22.51 -58.17
C ASN A 547 10.48 -22.67 -56.94
N LEU A 548 10.71 -21.57 -56.21
CA LEU A 548 11.55 -21.49 -55.01
C LEU A 548 10.87 -22.05 -53.75
N SER A 549 9.58 -22.39 -53.81
CA SER A 549 8.76 -22.94 -52.71
C SER A 549 9.12 -24.37 -52.28
N LYS A 550 10.20 -24.97 -52.80
CA LYS A 550 10.64 -26.33 -52.44
C LYS A 550 11.67 -26.40 -51.30
N HIS A 551 12.12 -25.27 -50.78
CA HIS A 551 13.00 -25.23 -49.60
C HIS A 551 12.17 -24.99 -48.33
N GLY A 552 12.06 -26.02 -47.50
CA GLY A 552 11.18 -26.07 -46.31
C GLY A 552 11.43 -24.99 -45.26
N ASP A 553 12.59 -24.32 -45.28
CA ASP A 553 12.85 -23.19 -44.39
C ASP A 553 12.00 -21.96 -44.78
N ILE A 554 11.75 -21.74 -46.08
CA ILE A 554 11.02 -20.56 -46.57
C ILE A 554 9.53 -20.63 -46.20
N GLU A 555 8.90 -21.81 -46.22
CA GLU A 555 7.49 -22.00 -45.85
C GLU A 555 7.22 -21.62 -44.37
N TYR A 556 8.13 -21.99 -43.46
CA TYR A 556 8.04 -21.68 -42.03
C TYR A 556 8.20 -20.18 -41.71
N TYR A 557 9.06 -19.48 -42.45
CA TYR A 557 9.20 -18.03 -42.33
C TYR A 557 7.96 -17.28 -42.85
N PHE A 558 7.27 -17.83 -43.85
CA PHE A 558 6.05 -17.24 -44.43
C PHE A 558 4.81 -17.37 -43.55
N GLU A 559 4.59 -18.52 -42.91
CA GLU A 559 3.45 -18.70 -42.00
C GLU A 559 3.52 -17.74 -40.81
N ASN A 560 4.70 -17.61 -40.18
CA ASN A 560 4.92 -16.68 -39.08
C ASN A 560 4.76 -15.19 -39.49
N LEU A 561 5.18 -14.83 -40.70
CA LEU A 561 5.03 -13.46 -41.19
C LEU A 561 3.56 -13.13 -41.46
N ASN A 562 2.80 -14.07 -42.02
CA ASN A 562 1.37 -13.90 -42.33
C ASN A 562 0.50 -13.80 -41.07
N GLU A 563 0.79 -14.58 -40.02
CA GLU A 563 0.11 -14.46 -38.73
C GLU A 563 0.39 -13.10 -38.08
N THR A 564 1.65 -12.66 -38.09
CA THR A 564 2.07 -11.36 -37.53
C THR A 564 1.43 -10.19 -38.28
N LEU A 565 1.36 -10.26 -39.62
CA LEU A 565 0.68 -9.27 -40.47
C LEU A 565 -0.83 -9.23 -40.21
N SER A 566 -1.46 -10.40 -40.08
CA SER A 566 -2.90 -10.50 -39.84
C SER A 566 -3.29 -9.92 -38.48
N TRP A 567 -2.47 -10.13 -37.47
CA TRP A 567 -2.63 -9.54 -36.15
C TRP A 567 -2.44 -8.00 -36.16
N LEU A 568 -1.39 -7.50 -36.81
CA LEU A 568 -1.15 -6.05 -36.96
C LEU A 568 -2.27 -5.35 -37.75
N LEU A 569 -2.81 -5.99 -38.79
CA LEU A 569 -3.96 -5.49 -39.56
C LEU A 569 -5.24 -5.48 -38.74
N HIS A 570 -5.46 -6.48 -37.89
CA HIS A 570 -6.61 -6.50 -36.99
C HIS A 570 -6.54 -5.33 -36.01
N GLU A 571 -5.41 -5.11 -35.34
CA GLU A 571 -5.27 -4.04 -34.36
C GLU A 571 -5.31 -2.65 -35.00
N THR A 572 -4.67 -2.47 -36.16
CA THR A 572 -4.71 -1.18 -36.87
C THR A 572 -6.14 -0.85 -37.33
N ASN A 573 -6.91 -1.82 -37.82
CA ASN A 573 -8.31 -1.61 -38.18
C ASN A 573 -9.20 -1.34 -36.95
N HIS A 574 -8.86 -1.91 -35.79
CA HIS A 574 -9.54 -1.63 -34.53
C HIS A 574 -9.30 -0.18 -34.08
N ILE A 575 -8.08 0.32 -34.22
CA ILE A 575 -7.70 1.71 -33.91
C ILE A 575 -8.33 2.72 -34.90
N ILE A 576 -8.33 2.44 -36.21
CA ILE A 576 -8.99 3.29 -37.22
C ILE A 576 -10.51 3.35 -37.02
N LYS A 577 -11.12 2.26 -36.53
CA LYS A 577 -12.54 2.23 -36.18
C LYS A 577 -12.84 3.15 -35.00
N LEU A 578 -11.99 3.16 -33.97
CA LEU A 578 -12.04 4.12 -32.86
C LEU A 578 -11.81 5.57 -33.35
N GLU A 579 -10.94 5.78 -34.34
CA GLU A 579 -10.61 7.11 -34.88
C GLU A 579 -11.68 7.69 -35.83
N LYS A 580 -12.40 6.85 -36.59
CA LYS A 580 -13.59 7.26 -37.38
C LYS A 580 -14.78 7.61 -36.50
N GLU A 581 -14.87 7.01 -35.32
CA GLU A 581 -15.85 7.38 -34.31
C GLU A 581 -15.50 8.75 -33.68
N LEU A 582 -14.20 9.08 -33.52
CA LEU A 582 -13.69 10.34 -32.96
C LEU A 582 -13.62 11.53 -33.96
N SER A 583 -13.29 11.30 -35.24
CA SER A 583 -13.13 12.35 -36.27
C SER A 583 -14.45 12.94 -36.80
N SER A 584 -15.58 12.36 -36.43
CA SER A 584 -16.92 12.92 -36.69
C SER A 584 -17.23 14.18 -35.87
N GLU A 585 -16.36 14.56 -34.93
CA GLU A 585 -16.46 15.77 -34.08
C GLU A 585 -15.73 17.02 -34.62
N SER A 586 -15.27 17.01 -35.88
CA SER A 586 -14.48 18.14 -36.45
C SER A 586 -15.26 19.45 -36.67
N SER A 587 -16.58 19.50 -36.46
CA SER A 587 -17.34 20.76 -36.47
C SER A 587 -17.29 21.55 -35.16
N ILE A 588 -16.72 20.98 -34.08
CA ILE A 588 -16.65 21.64 -32.77
C ILE A 588 -15.45 22.61 -32.68
N PHE A 589 -14.39 22.38 -33.48
CA PHE A 589 -13.15 23.15 -33.40
C PHE A 589 -13.28 24.62 -33.82
N HIS A 590 -14.23 24.95 -34.70
CA HIS A 590 -14.52 26.35 -35.08
C HIS A 590 -15.28 27.15 -34.00
N SER A 591 -15.84 26.48 -32.99
CA SER A 591 -16.53 27.12 -31.86
C SER A 591 -15.55 27.62 -30.80
N TYR A 592 -14.42 26.92 -30.63
CA TYR A 592 -13.42 27.23 -29.59
C TYR A 592 -12.71 28.57 -29.83
N LEU A 593 -12.44 28.93 -31.10
CA LEU A 593 -11.79 30.19 -31.45
C LEU A 593 -12.73 31.41 -31.33
N LEU A 594 -14.05 31.19 -31.40
CA LEU A 594 -15.04 32.26 -31.23
C LEU A 594 -15.25 32.60 -29.73
N VAL A 595 -15.16 31.60 -28.85
CA VAL A 595 -15.33 31.77 -27.40
C VAL A 595 -14.17 32.57 -26.77
N ASP A 596 -12.93 32.39 -27.26
CA ASP A 596 -11.78 33.14 -26.72
C ASP A 596 -11.80 34.62 -27.16
N THR A 597 -12.44 34.93 -28.29
CA THR A 597 -12.67 36.32 -28.73
C THR A 597 -13.81 37.00 -27.93
N LEU A 598 -14.76 36.21 -27.41
CA LEU A 598 -15.94 36.69 -26.67
C LEU A 598 -15.68 36.98 -25.17
N ARG A 599 -14.50 36.64 -24.65
CA ARG A 599 -14.08 36.99 -23.28
C ARG A 599 -14.03 38.50 -22.99
N THR A 600 -14.18 39.36 -24.01
CA THR A 600 -13.91 40.80 -23.84
C THR A 600 -15.07 41.78 -24.01
N ARG A 601 -16.31 41.43 -24.40
CA ARG A 601 -17.40 42.45 -24.50
C ARG A 601 -18.82 41.98 -24.13
N LYS A 602 -19.57 42.92 -23.48
CA LYS A 602 -20.90 42.80 -22.85
C LYS A 602 -22.01 42.22 -23.76
N ARG A 603 -22.87 41.40 -23.11
CA ARG A 603 -24.12 40.76 -23.56
C ARG A 603 -25.11 41.68 -24.32
N SER A 604 -25.71 41.18 -25.41
CA SER A 604 -26.98 41.69 -25.95
C SER A 604 -28.01 40.56 -26.20
N GLN A 605 -29.28 40.86 -25.94
CA GLN A 605 -30.43 39.92 -25.96
C GLN A 605 -30.75 39.38 -27.37
N GLU A 606 -30.33 40.08 -28.43
CA GLU A 606 -30.56 39.66 -29.82
C GLU A 606 -29.70 38.45 -30.22
N LEU A 607 -28.52 38.27 -29.62
CA LEU A 607 -27.64 37.12 -29.88
C LEU A 607 -28.20 35.82 -29.30
N GLU A 608 -28.92 35.91 -28.18
CA GLU A 608 -29.50 34.76 -27.48
C GLU A 608 -30.68 34.15 -28.27
N ASN A 609 -31.46 35.00 -28.94
CA ASN A 609 -32.59 34.56 -29.76
C ASN A 609 -32.12 33.90 -31.08
N LEU A 610 -30.98 34.32 -31.63
CA LEU A 610 -30.39 33.71 -32.83
C LEU A 610 -29.84 32.30 -32.54
N LEU A 611 -29.22 32.11 -31.37
CA LEU A 611 -28.74 30.82 -30.88
C LEU A 611 -29.89 29.84 -30.60
N LYS A 612 -30.97 30.30 -29.95
CA LYS A 612 -32.16 29.48 -29.68
C LYS A 612 -32.85 28.98 -30.96
N SER A 613 -32.93 29.81 -32.01
CA SER A 613 -33.54 29.39 -33.29
C SER A 613 -32.68 28.39 -34.09
N THR A 614 -31.36 28.46 -33.92
CA THR A 614 -30.40 27.59 -34.62
C THR A 614 -30.31 26.22 -33.93
N TYR A 615 -30.34 26.18 -32.60
CA TYR A 615 -30.39 24.94 -31.81
C TYR A 615 -31.70 24.16 -32.03
N ALA A 616 -32.84 24.85 -32.13
CA ALA A 616 -34.13 24.21 -32.39
C ALA A 616 -34.24 23.56 -33.79
N LYS A 617 -33.46 24.03 -34.77
CA LYS A 617 -33.38 23.42 -36.11
C LYS A 617 -32.48 22.18 -36.15
N LEU A 618 -31.43 22.13 -35.33
CA LEU A 618 -30.50 21.00 -35.26
C LEU A 618 -31.11 19.78 -34.54
N ILE A 619 -31.92 20.01 -33.50
CA ILE A 619 -32.63 18.95 -32.74
C ILE A 619 -33.61 18.14 -33.62
N ARG A 620 -34.13 18.73 -34.70
CA ARG A 620 -35.06 18.06 -35.62
C ARG A 620 -34.38 17.18 -36.66
N LEU A 621 -33.08 17.35 -36.90
CA LEU A 621 -32.41 16.63 -37.96
C LEU A 621 -31.75 15.35 -37.43
N TRP A 622 -31.07 15.34 -36.28
CA TRP A 622 -30.37 14.16 -35.74
C TRP A 622 -30.70 13.91 -34.24
N PRO A 623 -31.53 12.90 -33.89
CA PRO A 623 -31.93 12.62 -32.51
C PRO A 623 -30.90 11.81 -31.68
N GLU A 624 -29.92 11.19 -32.33
CA GLU A 624 -29.03 10.18 -31.70
C GLU A 624 -27.75 10.77 -31.10
N THR A 625 -27.44 12.05 -31.35
CA THR A 625 -26.25 12.75 -30.84
C THR A 625 -26.46 13.50 -29.53
N LEU A 626 -27.55 13.23 -28.79
CA LEU A 626 -27.84 13.91 -27.52
C LEU A 626 -26.97 13.43 -26.33
N CYS A 627 -26.10 12.42 -26.53
CA CYS A 627 -25.34 11.79 -25.44
C CYS A 627 -23.91 12.34 -25.25
N LEU A 628 -23.35 13.08 -26.22
CA LEU A 628 -21.95 13.54 -26.17
C LEU A 628 -21.77 15.04 -25.87
N SER A 629 -22.84 15.85 -25.92
CA SER A 629 -22.75 17.27 -25.52
C SER A 629 -23.02 17.54 -24.03
N LYS A 630 -23.25 16.51 -23.20
CA LYS A 630 -23.49 16.68 -21.75
C LYS A 630 -22.21 16.60 -20.91
N THR A 631 -21.09 16.14 -21.47
CA THR A 631 -19.84 15.92 -20.71
C THR A 631 -18.90 17.13 -20.74
N LEU A 632 -19.09 18.11 -21.64
CA LEU A 632 -18.23 19.30 -21.75
C LEU A 632 -18.88 20.60 -21.24
N TRP A 633 -19.96 20.48 -20.47
CA TRP A 633 -20.63 21.62 -19.81
C TRP A 633 -20.98 21.31 -18.34
N TYR A 634 -20.10 20.57 -17.65
CA TYR A 634 -20.25 20.24 -16.22
C TYR A 634 -19.01 20.60 -15.37
N GLU A 635 -18.08 21.40 -15.91
CA GLU A 635 -17.00 22.05 -15.15
C GLU A 635 -17.15 23.58 -15.06
N TYR A 636 -18.31 24.14 -15.40
CA TYR A 636 -18.57 25.57 -15.24
C TYR A 636 -19.94 25.81 -14.59
N GLU A 637 -19.88 26.12 -13.29
CA GLU A 637 -20.92 26.61 -12.37
C GLU A 637 -22.23 25.81 -12.26
N GLN A 638 -22.51 25.27 -11.07
CA GLN A 638 -23.88 25.27 -10.54
C GLN A 638 -23.94 25.45 -9.01
N ASP A 639 -24.01 26.72 -8.62
CA ASP A 639 -24.81 27.19 -7.48
C ASP A 639 -26.22 27.66 -7.95
N CYS A 640 -26.66 27.37 -9.20
CA CYS A 640 -27.87 27.99 -9.78
C CYS A 640 -28.89 27.06 -10.47
N PHE A 641 -28.82 25.73 -10.38
CA PHE A 641 -29.81 24.88 -11.07
C PHE A 641 -30.40 23.72 -10.24
N LEU A 642 -30.24 23.83 -8.92
CA LEU A 642 -31.06 23.11 -7.95
C LEU A 642 -32.48 23.67 -7.78
N GLU A 643 -32.78 24.89 -8.26
CA GLU A 643 -34.14 25.47 -8.15
C GLU A 643 -35.11 25.07 -9.29
N GLU A 644 -34.62 24.64 -10.47
CA GLU A 644 -35.50 24.27 -11.60
C GLU A 644 -35.77 22.75 -11.72
N LEU A 645 -34.92 21.90 -11.14
CA LEU A 645 -35.10 20.44 -11.12
C LEU A 645 -36.22 19.97 -10.18
N GLN A 646 -36.63 20.79 -9.21
CA GLN A 646 -37.72 20.45 -8.28
C GLN A 646 -39.13 20.48 -8.94
N ASN A 647 -39.27 20.98 -10.17
CA ASN A 647 -40.58 21.22 -10.80
C ASN A 647 -40.98 20.29 -11.96
N ASN A 648 -40.16 19.34 -12.42
CA ASN A 648 -40.53 18.46 -13.53
C ASN A 648 -40.42 16.96 -13.18
N LYS A 649 -41.59 16.35 -12.89
CA LYS A 649 -41.79 14.94 -12.49
C LYS A 649 -41.60 13.87 -13.59
N GLU A 650 -41.06 14.19 -14.76
CA GLU A 650 -41.04 13.25 -15.90
C GLU A 650 -39.67 12.65 -16.27
N VAL A 651 -38.56 13.08 -15.65
CA VAL A 651 -37.21 12.67 -16.11
C VAL A 651 -36.69 11.37 -15.45
N ASP A 652 -37.36 10.88 -14.41
CA ASP A 652 -36.88 9.76 -13.60
C ASP A 652 -37.02 8.38 -14.28
N SER A 653 -37.86 8.24 -15.31
CA SER A 653 -38.16 6.93 -15.92
C SER A 653 -37.28 6.56 -17.12
N SER A 654 -36.68 7.54 -17.80
CA SER A 654 -35.92 7.30 -19.05
C SER A 654 -34.44 6.97 -18.85
N PHE A 655 -33.84 7.34 -17.70
CA PHE A 655 -32.45 6.98 -17.39
C PHE A 655 -32.33 5.51 -16.96
N PHE A 656 -33.32 4.98 -16.24
CA PHE A 656 -33.38 3.58 -15.81
C PHE A 656 -33.83 2.58 -16.89
N ALA A 657 -34.30 3.05 -18.05
CA ALA A 657 -34.70 2.18 -19.16
C ALA A 657 -33.51 1.67 -20.00
N LEU A 658 -32.35 2.33 -19.95
CA LEU A 658 -31.15 1.98 -20.73
C LEU A 658 -30.26 0.91 -20.10
N THR A 659 -30.48 0.54 -18.83
CA THR A 659 -29.76 -0.55 -18.11
C THR A 659 -30.53 -1.88 -18.08
N LYS A 660 -31.62 -1.99 -18.84
CA LYS A 660 -32.34 -3.26 -19.07
C LYS A 660 -31.83 -4.06 -20.28
N LYS A 661 -30.61 -3.81 -20.74
CA LYS A 661 -29.90 -4.79 -21.57
C LYS A 661 -29.32 -5.84 -20.63
N LYS A 662 -29.92 -7.02 -20.64
CA LYS A 662 -29.38 -8.25 -20.08
C LYS A 662 -27.91 -8.34 -20.51
N ASP A 663 -26.96 -8.39 -19.57
CA ASP A 663 -25.56 -8.70 -19.88
C ASP A 663 -25.53 -10.12 -20.47
N GLU A 664 -25.62 -10.22 -21.79
CA GLU A 664 -25.58 -11.50 -22.49
C GLU A 664 -24.12 -11.96 -22.51
N TYR A 665 -23.75 -12.72 -21.47
CA TYR A 665 -22.61 -13.64 -21.51
C TYR A 665 -22.78 -14.54 -22.75
N SER A 666 -21.98 -14.26 -23.79
CA SER A 666 -22.06 -14.91 -25.11
C SER A 666 -21.13 -16.12 -25.25
N GLY A 667 -20.41 -16.47 -24.18
CA GLY A 667 -19.55 -17.64 -24.11
C GLY A 667 -20.31 -18.96 -23.94
N ASN A 668 -19.55 -20.04 -23.75
CA ASN A 668 -20.10 -21.36 -23.53
C ASN A 668 -20.74 -21.48 -22.15
N ILE A 669 -21.67 -22.44 -22.00
CA ILE A 669 -22.23 -22.81 -20.71
C ILE A 669 -21.56 -24.08 -20.22
N LEU A 670 -20.85 -23.98 -19.10
CA LEU A 670 -20.27 -25.11 -18.36
C LEU A 670 -21.21 -25.50 -17.22
N TYR A 671 -21.47 -26.79 -17.06
CA TYR A 671 -22.35 -27.33 -16.03
C TYR A 671 -21.54 -27.99 -14.92
N VAL A 672 -21.93 -27.74 -13.66
CA VAL A 672 -21.34 -28.36 -12.46
C VAL A 672 -22.41 -29.14 -11.70
N ASN A 673 -22.12 -30.39 -11.34
CA ASN A 673 -22.96 -31.22 -10.50
C ASN A 673 -22.09 -32.19 -9.68
N ARG A 674 -22.08 -32.00 -8.36
CA ARG A 674 -21.27 -32.80 -7.41
C ARG A 674 -21.52 -34.31 -7.44
N SER A 675 -22.57 -34.79 -8.10
CA SER A 675 -22.87 -36.22 -8.23
C SER A 675 -22.10 -36.89 -9.37
N PHE A 676 -21.50 -36.12 -10.27
CA PHE A 676 -20.71 -36.61 -11.40
C PHE A 676 -19.22 -36.59 -11.07
N ILE A 677 -18.42 -37.52 -11.60
CA ILE A 677 -16.97 -37.60 -11.38
C ILE A 677 -16.27 -37.58 -12.75
N GLY A 678 -15.31 -36.66 -12.94
CA GLY A 678 -14.48 -36.58 -14.16
C GLY A 678 -15.22 -36.07 -15.41
N GLY A 679 -16.30 -35.30 -15.24
CA GLY A 679 -17.03 -34.74 -16.38
C GLY A 679 -16.25 -33.65 -17.12
N ASN A 680 -16.73 -33.29 -18.31
CA ASN A 680 -16.11 -32.32 -19.22
C ASN A 680 -16.83 -30.97 -19.27
N GLY A 681 -17.77 -30.71 -18.35
CA GLY A 681 -18.54 -29.48 -18.28
C GLY A 681 -19.73 -29.39 -19.23
N SER A 682 -19.98 -30.40 -20.06
CA SER A 682 -21.21 -30.46 -20.86
C SER A 682 -22.44 -30.79 -20.01
N ILE A 683 -23.64 -30.45 -20.47
CA ILE A 683 -24.89 -30.79 -19.77
C ILE A 683 -25.06 -32.30 -19.50
N THR A 684 -24.51 -33.15 -20.38
CA THR A 684 -24.54 -34.61 -20.25
C THR A 684 -23.39 -35.19 -19.43
N SER A 685 -22.35 -34.40 -19.16
CA SER A 685 -21.17 -34.80 -18.39
C SER A 685 -20.61 -33.58 -17.63
N PRO A 686 -21.34 -33.08 -16.63
CA PRO A 686 -20.97 -31.87 -15.90
C PRO A 686 -19.72 -32.09 -15.03
N PHE A 687 -18.99 -31.02 -14.74
CA PHE A 687 -17.88 -31.06 -13.79
C PHE A 687 -18.35 -31.45 -12.38
N HIS A 688 -17.46 -32.08 -11.61
CA HIS A 688 -17.73 -32.45 -10.22
C HIS A 688 -17.70 -31.21 -9.30
N SER A 689 -16.63 -30.43 -9.44
CA SER A 689 -16.31 -29.29 -8.59
C SER A 689 -16.56 -27.97 -9.34
N ILE A 690 -16.76 -26.88 -8.60
CA ILE A 690 -16.90 -25.55 -9.19
C ILE A 690 -15.53 -25.06 -9.68
N GLN A 691 -14.45 -25.34 -8.95
CA GLN A 691 -13.11 -24.92 -9.35
C GLN A 691 -12.65 -25.59 -10.65
N ASP A 692 -12.95 -26.87 -10.88
CA ASP A 692 -12.62 -27.55 -12.15
C ASP A 692 -13.25 -26.83 -13.34
N ALA A 693 -14.47 -26.29 -13.16
CA ALA A 693 -15.16 -25.51 -14.18
C ALA A 693 -14.52 -24.12 -14.36
N LEU A 694 -14.11 -23.47 -13.27
CA LEU A 694 -13.41 -22.18 -13.30
C LEU A 694 -12.05 -22.29 -14.01
N ASP A 695 -11.30 -23.37 -13.78
CA ASP A 695 -9.96 -23.60 -14.33
C ASP A 695 -9.97 -23.76 -15.87
N VAL A 696 -11.10 -24.16 -16.45
CA VAL A 696 -11.26 -24.31 -17.91
C VAL A 696 -12.08 -23.20 -18.57
N ALA A 697 -12.77 -22.39 -17.77
CA ALA A 697 -13.68 -21.36 -18.27
C ALA A 697 -12.90 -20.26 -19.00
N LYS A 698 -13.53 -19.70 -20.03
CA LYS A 698 -13.01 -18.55 -20.79
C LYS A 698 -13.83 -17.31 -20.48
N THR A 699 -13.27 -16.15 -20.81
CA THR A 699 -13.98 -14.88 -20.71
C THR A 699 -15.35 -14.95 -21.39
N ASN A 700 -16.37 -14.45 -20.69
CA ASN A 700 -17.78 -14.47 -21.05
C ASN A 700 -18.48 -15.85 -20.97
N ASP A 701 -17.83 -16.90 -20.50
CA ASP A 701 -18.50 -18.18 -20.22
C ASP A 701 -19.46 -18.05 -19.01
N THR A 702 -20.45 -18.93 -18.97
CA THR A 702 -21.35 -19.12 -17.83
C THR A 702 -21.12 -20.47 -17.19
N ILE A 703 -20.83 -20.50 -15.90
CA ILE A 703 -20.76 -21.71 -15.09
C ILE A 703 -22.09 -21.85 -14.34
N ARG A 704 -22.90 -22.84 -14.72
CA ARG A 704 -24.18 -23.16 -14.08
C ARG A 704 -24.03 -24.32 -13.10
N VAL A 705 -24.28 -24.04 -11.83
CA VAL A 705 -24.07 -24.96 -10.71
C VAL A 705 -25.38 -25.53 -10.21
N HIS A 706 -25.55 -26.85 -10.35
CA HIS A 706 -26.72 -27.58 -9.86
C HIS A 706 -26.84 -27.56 -8.33
N PRO A 707 -28.03 -27.87 -7.78
CA PRO A 707 -28.21 -28.02 -6.33
C PRO A 707 -27.19 -28.97 -5.71
N GLY A 708 -26.59 -28.54 -4.60
CA GLY A 708 -25.53 -29.27 -3.95
C GLY A 708 -24.82 -28.46 -2.87
N PHE A 709 -24.12 -29.18 -2.00
CA PHE A 709 -23.26 -28.61 -0.97
C PHE A 709 -21.79 -28.73 -1.43
N TYR A 710 -21.15 -27.61 -1.72
CA TYR A 710 -19.83 -27.52 -2.32
C TYR A 710 -18.84 -27.01 -1.28
N THR A 711 -17.95 -27.89 -0.81
CA THR A 711 -16.91 -27.56 0.18
C THR A 711 -15.62 -27.18 -0.54
N GLU A 712 -15.65 -26.04 -1.19
CA GLU A 712 -14.57 -25.56 -2.05
C GLU A 712 -14.18 -24.14 -1.70
N LYS A 713 -12.96 -23.78 -2.07
CA LYS A 713 -12.48 -22.40 -2.03
C LYS A 713 -12.28 -21.96 -3.46
N LEU A 714 -12.99 -20.92 -3.84
CA LEU A 714 -13.04 -20.51 -5.24
C LEU A 714 -12.09 -19.34 -5.46
N LEU A 715 -11.25 -19.45 -6.49
CA LEU A 715 -10.47 -18.37 -7.05
C LEU A 715 -11.00 -18.06 -8.45
N ILE A 716 -11.53 -16.84 -8.64
CA ILE A 716 -12.11 -16.40 -9.91
C ILE A 716 -11.19 -15.35 -10.55
N GLU A 717 -10.36 -15.83 -11.48
CA GLU A 717 -9.37 -15.06 -12.24
C GLU A 717 -9.80 -14.74 -13.68
N THR A 718 -11.01 -15.17 -14.08
CA THR A 718 -11.56 -14.95 -15.43
C THR A 718 -12.93 -14.28 -15.36
N SER A 719 -13.22 -13.35 -16.27
CA SER A 719 -14.51 -12.63 -16.38
C SER A 719 -15.63 -13.57 -16.81
N ILE A 720 -16.41 -14.09 -15.85
CA ILE A 720 -17.42 -15.14 -16.05
C ILE A 720 -18.72 -14.84 -15.33
N CYS A 721 -19.78 -15.55 -15.70
CA CYS A 721 -21.01 -15.64 -14.91
C CYS A 721 -21.01 -16.95 -14.11
N LEU A 722 -21.00 -16.86 -12.78
CA LEU A 722 -21.17 -18.00 -11.88
C LEU A 722 -22.62 -17.99 -11.36
N GLU A 723 -23.41 -18.97 -11.79
CA GLU A 723 -24.86 -19.05 -11.56
C GLU A 723 -25.22 -20.33 -10.78
N GLY A 724 -25.68 -20.16 -9.55
CA GLY A 724 -26.32 -21.22 -8.78
C GLY A 724 -27.80 -21.34 -9.15
N VAL A 725 -28.28 -22.55 -9.41
CA VAL A 725 -29.66 -22.78 -9.86
C VAL A 725 -30.71 -22.30 -8.84
N ASP A 726 -30.43 -22.41 -7.54
CA ASP A 726 -31.29 -21.88 -6.47
C ASP A 726 -30.46 -21.64 -5.20
N LYS A 727 -30.47 -20.39 -4.71
CA LYS A 727 -29.75 -20.00 -3.49
C LYS A 727 -30.10 -20.82 -2.26
N LYS A 728 -31.29 -21.43 -2.19
CA LYS A 728 -31.71 -22.30 -1.07
C LYS A 728 -31.06 -23.69 -1.10
N THR A 729 -30.57 -24.13 -2.26
CA THR A 729 -30.12 -25.51 -2.48
C THR A 729 -28.70 -25.62 -3.04
N THR A 730 -28.15 -24.52 -3.57
CA THR A 730 -26.77 -24.43 -4.05
C THR A 730 -25.92 -23.67 -3.02
N ILE A 731 -25.13 -24.41 -2.25
CA ILE A 731 -24.41 -23.90 -1.08
C ILE A 731 -22.90 -24.02 -1.33
N ILE A 732 -22.16 -22.91 -1.16
CA ILE A 732 -20.70 -22.89 -1.11
C ILE A 732 -20.29 -22.72 0.36
N ASP A 733 -19.58 -23.70 0.90
CA ASP A 733 -19.19 -23.76 2.31
C ASP A 733 -17.67 -23.64 2.49
N GLY A 734 -17.23 -22.58 3.17
CA GLY A 734 -15.82 -22.27 3.42
C GLY A 734 -15.15 -23.09 4.53
N GLN A 735 -15.90 -24.00 5.17
CA GLN A 735 -15.45 -24.92 6.21
C GLN A 735 -14.71 -24.27 7.39
N LYS A 736 -14.96 -22.98 7.66
CA LYS A 736 -14.31 -22.17 8.70
C LYS A 736 -12.79 -22.13 8.58
N THR A 737 -12.27 -22.29 7.37
CA THR A 737 -10.83 -22.29 7.11
C THR A 737 -10.27 -20.86 7.08
N PRO A 738 -8.96 -20.61 7.32
CA PRO A 738 -8.38 -19.27 7.48
C PRO A 738 -8.46 -18.28 6.29
N GLN A 739 -9.10 -18.63 5.18
CA GLN A 739 -9.11 -17.90 3.90
C GLN A 739 -10.53 -17.46 3.52
N HIS A 740 -10.66 -16.61 2.49
CA HIS A 740 -11.97 -16.28 1.91
C HIS A 740 -12.60 -17.53 1.29
N THR A 741 -13.94 -17.60 1.30
CA THR A 741 -14.65 -18.74 0.67
C THR A 741 -14.65 -18.61 -0.84
N VAL A 742 -14.88 -17.39 -1.34
CA VAL A 742 -14.73 -17.02 -2.75
C VAL A 742 -13.85 -15.79 -2.84
N PHE A 743 -12.83 -15.84 -3.68
CA PHE A 743 -11.91 -14.74 -3.94
C PHE A 743 -11.95 -14.37 -5.43
N VAL A 744 -12.33 -13.12 -5.71
CA VAL A 744 -12.53 -12.59 -7.07
C VAL A 744 -11.43 -11.59 -7.39
N THR A 745 -10.66 -11.87 -8.43
CA THR A 745 -9.56 -11.03 -8.92
C THR A 745 -9.75 -10.55 -10.35
N ALA A 746 -10.70 -11.13 -11.10
CA ALA A 746 -11.09 -10.66 -12.43
C ALA A 746 -12.20 -9.61 -12.40
N ASP A 747 -12.20 -8.69 -13.37
CA ASP A 747 -13.28 -7.75 -13.62
C ASP A 747 -14.48 -8.44 -14.29
N HIS A 748 -15.66 -7.79 -14.30
CA HIS A 748 -16.86 -8.27 -15.01
C HIS A 748 -17.35 -9.67 -14.61
N VAL A 749 -17.12 -10.06 -13.36
CA VAL A 749 -17.64 -11.31 -12.79
C VAL A 749 -19.05 -11.09 -12.27
N THR A 750 -19.97 -11.97 -12.65
CA THR A 750 -21.31 -12.05 -12.03
C THR A 750 -21.38 -13.28 -11.13
N ILE A 751 -21.81 -13.12 -9.88
CA ILE A 751 -22.08 -14.23 -8.96
C ILE A 751 -23.53 -14.13 -8.47
N THR A 752 -24.32 -15.17 -8.73
CA THR A 752 -25.74 -15.17 -8.37
C THR A 752 -26.28 -16.55 -7.99
N GLY A 753 -27.30 -16.58 -7.13
CA GLY A 753 -28.06 -17.79 -6.82
C GLY A 753 -27.37 -18.75 -5.84
N PHE A 754 -26.51 -18.26 -4.95
CA PHE A 754 -25.82 -19.09 -3.96
C PHE A 754 -26.19 -18.74 -2.51
N THR A 755 -26.13 -19.74 -1.62
CA THR A 755 -25.84 -19.51 -0.20
C THR A 755 -24.34 -19.65 0.03
N ILE A 756 -23.70 -18.62 0.57
CA ILE A 756 -22.28 -18.60 0.95
C ILE A 756 -22.20 -18.63 2.47
N GLN A 757 -21.54 -19.65 3.02
CA GLN A 757 -21.51 -19.83 4.47
C GLN A 757 -20.20 -20.38 5.03
N ASN A 758 -20.06 -20.27 6.35
CA ASN A 758 -18.94 -20.82 7.11
C ASN A 758 -17.57 -20.33 6.61
N SER A 759 -17.44 -19.04 6.28
CA SER A 759 -16.11 -18.44 6.12
C SER A 759 -15.31 -18.48 7.43
N SER A 760 -13.98 -18.38 7.33
CA SER A 760 -13.00 -18.39 8.42
C SER A 760 -13.42 -17.75 9.75
N ILE A 761 -12.81 -18.19 10.85
CA ILE A 761 -12.88 -17.52 12.17
C ILE A 761 -11.83 -16.42 12.39
N LYS A 762 -10.90 -16.21 11.44
CA LYS A 762 -9.88 -15.14 11.54
C LYS A 762 -10.43 -13.80 11.06
N ARG A 763 -9.97 -12.72 11.71
CA ARG A 763 -10.30 -11.33 11.31
C ARG A 763 -10.02 -11.14 9.81
N TYR A 764 -10.94 -10.46 9.12
CA TYR A 764 -10.91 -10.05 7.70
C TYR A 764 -11.25 -11.12 6.64
N SER A 765 -11.54 -12.35 7.03
CA SER A 765 -12.04 -13.33 6.05
C SER A 765 -13.50 -13.08 5.70
N CYS A 766 -13.82 -13.25 4.41
CA CYS A 766 -15.13 -12.94 3.84
C CYS A 766 -15.76 -14.20 3.24
N GLY A 767 -17.08 -14.25 3.17
CA GLY A 767 -17.80 -15.19 2.30
C GLY A 767 -17.36 -14.96 0.85
N ILE A 768 -17.58 -13.76 0.32
CA ILE A 768 -16.99 -13.33 -0.96
C ILE A 768 -16.09 -12.12 -0.72
N CYS A 769 -14.88 -12.17 -1.26
CA CYS A 769 -13.95 -11.04 -1.29
C CYS A 769 -13.62 -10.62 -2.72
N VAL A 770 -13.84 -9.35 -3.06
CA VAL A 770 -13.65 -8.82 -4.43
C VAL A 770 -12.50 -7.82 -4.46
N TYR A 771 -11.47 -8.09 -5.26
CA TYR A 771 -10.29 -7.22 -5.45
C TYR A 771 -10.26 -6.54 -6.84
N SER A 772 -11.33 -6.67 -7.60
CA SER A 772 -11.50 -6.21 -8.98
C SER A 772 -12.69 -5.26 -9.13
N SER A 773 -12.91 -4.74 -10.34
CA SER A 773 -13.93 -3.74 -10.68
C SER A 773 -15.02 -4.30 -11.60
N TYR A 774 -16.14 -3.57 -11.71
CA TYR A 774 -17.25 -3.91 -12.61
C TYR A 774 -17.92 -5.27 -12.37
N ASN A 775 -17.86 -5.80 -11.14
CA ASN A 775 -18.47 -7.07 -10.79
C ASN A 775 -19.91 -6.89 -10.30
N THR A 776 -20.74 -7.91 -10.52
CA THR A 776 -22.13 -7.97 -10.03
C THR A 776 -22.30 -9.14 -9.06
N ILE A 777 -22.55 -8.83 -7.79
CA ILE A 777 -22.86 -9.81 -6.76
C ILE A 777 -24.34 -9.66 -6.43
N SER A 778 -25.18 -10.61 -6.85
CA SER A 778 -26.62 -10.43 -6.73
C SER A 778 -27.43 -11.68 -6.43
N GLY A 779 -28.52 -11.53 -5.67
CA GLY A 779 -29.44 -12.64 -5.41
C GLY A 779 -28.88 -13.75 -4.52
N ASN A 780 -27.84 -13.47 -3.73
CA ASN A 780 -27.17 -14.44 -2.87
C ASN A 780 -27.60 -14.32 -1.40
N VAL A 781 -27.30 -15.36 -0.62
CA VAL A 781 -27.45 -15.39 0.84
C VAL A 781 -26.07 -15.52 1.47
N PHE A 782 -25.75 -14.64 2.42
CA PHE A 782 -24.50 -14.65 3.19
C PHE A 782 -24.79 -14.90 4.66
N THR A 783 -24.40 -16.07 5.18
CA THR A 783 -24.68 -16.44 6.57
C THR A 783 -23.57 -17.24 7.23
N GLN A 784 -23.42 -17.12 8.56
CA GLN A 784 -22.41 -17.84 9.33
C GLN A 784 -20.96 -17.57 8.86
N ASN A 785 -20.73 -16.42 8.24
CA ASN A 785 -19.40 -15.95 7.84
C ASN A 785 -18.84 -14.99 8.88
N PHE A 786 -17.52 -14.75 8.91
CA PHE A 786 -16.98 -13.66 9.73
C PHE A 786 -17.42 -12.29 9.19
N VAL A 787 -17.05 -11.99 7.95
CA VAL A 787 -17.66 -10.94 7.11
C VAL A 787 -18.45 -11.63 5.99
N GLY A 788 -19.68 -11.22 5.71
CA GLY A 788 -20.43 -11.76 4.57
C GLY A 788 -19.75 -11.41 3.25
N TYR A 789 -19.67 -10.12 2.95
CA TYR A 789 -19.04 -9.57 1.74
C TYR A 789 -18.01 -8.49 2.07
N GLY A 790 -16.83 -8.54 1.46
CA GLY A 790 -15.79 -7.52 1.62
C GLY A 790 -15.06 -7.18 0.32
N MET A 791 -14.43 -6.02 0.28
CA MET A 791 -13.72 -5.51 -0.90
C MET A 791 -12.25 -5.21 -0.61
N GLY A 792 -11.38 -5.59 -1.54
CA GLY A 792 -9.96 -5.26 -1.53
C GLY A 792 -9.65 -3.82 -1.96
N GLN A 793 -8.39 -3.42 -1.79
CA GLN A 793 -7.92 -2.07 -2.10
C GLN A 793 -8.21 -1.72 -3.58
N ALA A 794 -8.90 -0.60 -3.82
CA ALA A 794 -9.25 -0.03 -5.12
C ALA A 794 -10.36 -0.70 -5.98
N ALA A 795 -11.09 -1.70 -5.47
CA ALA A 795 -12.26 -2.28 -6.14
C ALA A 795 -13.38 -1.23 -6.39
N SER A 796 -13.67 -0.91 -7.65
CA SER A 796 -14.58 0.19 -8.04
C SER A 796 -15.67 -0.28 -9.00
N TYR A 797 -16.75 0.48 -9.14
CA TYR A 797 -17.85 0.17 -10.07
C TYR A 797 -18.53 -1.20 -9.85
N ASN A 798 -18.50 -1.74 -8.63
CA ASN A 798 -19.12 -3.01 -8.31
C ASN A 798 -20.59 -2.82 -7.87
N ARG A 799 -21.46 -3.74 -8.27
CA ARG A 799 -22.88 -3.78 -7.91
C ARG A 799 -23.17 -4.92 -6.94
N ILE A 800 -23.70 -4.57 -5.78
CA ILE A 800 -24.09 -5.51 -4.72
C ILE A 800 -25.59 -5.36 -4.55
N SER A 801 -26.37 -6.30 -5.08
CA SER A 801 -27.82 -6.11 -5.18
C SER A 801 -28.67 -7.33 -4.85
N ASN A 802 -29.81 -7.12 -4.19
CA ASN A 802 -30.78 -8.19 -3.88
C ASN A 802 -30.17 -9.35 -3.07
N ASN A 803 -29.17 -9.08 -2.23
CA ASN A 803 -28.56 -10.07 -1.36
C ASN A 803 -29.16 -10.02 0.05
N GLU A 804 -29.06 -11.13 0.78
CA GLU A 804 -29.44 -11.25 2.19
C GLU A 804 -28.19 -11.51 3.04
N PHE A 805 -27.93 -10.67 4.03
CA PHE A 805 -26.77 -10.75 4.93
C PHE A 805 -27.25 -10.96 6.37
N TYR A 806 -27.06 -12.15 6.93
CA TYR A 806 -27.51 -12.43 8.30
C TYR A 806 -26.72 -13.48 9.04
N ASN A 807 -26.71 -13.41 10.38
CA ASN A 807 -25.95 -14.32 11.24
C ASN A 807 -24.46 -14.41 10.87
N ASN A 808 -23.87 -13.32 10.38
CA ASN A 808 -22.42 -13.24 10.19
C ASN A 808 -21.79 -12.80 11.51
N SER A 809 -20.67 -13.38 11.94
CA SER A 809 -20.15 -13.19 13.29
C SER A 809 -19.50 -11.82 13.55
N TYR A 810 -19.30 -11.01 12.50
CA TYR A 810 -18.81 -9.64 12.62
C TYR A 810 -19.70 -8.66 11.87
N MET A 811 -19.71 -8.68 10.54
CA MET A 811 -20.53 -7.77 9.74
C MET A 811 -21.11 -8.40 8.48
N GLY A 812 -22.22 -7.83 7.99
CA GLY A 812 -22.88 -8.25 6.76
C GLY A 812 -22.02 -7.94 5.53
N ALA A 813 -21.77 -6.66 5.27
CA ALA A 813 -20.94 -6.20 4.15
C ALA A 813 -20.01 -5.03 4.52
N ALA A 814 -18.89 -4.93 3.79
CA ALA A 814 -17.83 -3.95 4.07
C ALA A 814 -17.28 -3.26 2.80
N VAL A 815 -17.07 -1.94 2.90
CA VAL A 815 -16.34 -1.11 1.93
C VAL A 815 -15.08 -0.59 2.64
N ASP A 816 -13.95 -1.28 2.43
CA ASP A 816 -12.78 -1.20 3.32
C ASP A 816 -11.66 -0.24 2.84
N SER A 817 -11.90 0.58 1.83
CA SER A 817 -10.87 1.51 1.33
C SER A 817 -11.43 2.83 0.78
N PRO A 818 -10.86 4.00 1.16
CA PRO A 818 -11.27 5.30 0.63
C PRO A 818 -10.90 5.50 -0.85
N LEU A 819 -10.07 4.62 -1.42
CA LEU A 819 -9.69 4.67 -2.84
C LEU A 819 -10.79 4.12 -3.77
N GLN A 820 -11.74 3.37 -3.22
CA GLN A 820 -12.85 2.77 -3.96
C GLN A 820 -13.83 3.83 -4.43
N LYS A 821 -14.38 3.66 -5.64
CA LYS A 821 -15.32 4.64 -6.23
C LYS A 821 -16.44 3.96 -7.00
N ASN A 822 -17.58 4.63 -7.01
CA ASN A 822 -18.79 4.28 -7.75
C ASN A 822 -19.30 2.85 -7.46
N ASN A 823 -19.12 2.35 -6.23
CA ASN A 823 -19.75 1.09 -5.82
C ASN A 823 -21.22 1.33 -5.49
N HIS A 824 -22.06 0.32 -5.71
CA HIS A 824 -23.50 0.45 -5.60
C HIS A 824 -24.11 -0.69 -4.78
N TYR A 825 -24.59 -0.37 -3.58
CA TYR A 825 -25.32 -1.29 -2.71
C TYR A 825 -26.81 -1.00 -2.83
N MET A 826 -27.57 -1.92 -3.44
CA MET A 826 -29.00 -1.71 -3.67
C MET A 826 -29.89 -2.88 -3.27
N ASN A 827 -31.08 -2.60 -2.72
CA ASN A 827 -32.09 -3.63 -2.48
C ASN A 827 -31.59 -4.83 -1.64
N ASN A 828 -30.57 -4.65 -0.80
CA ASN A 828 -30.07 -5.70 0.07
C ASN A 828 -30.83 -5.70 1.41
N LEU A 829 -30.84 -6.86 2.06
CA LEU A 829 -31.47 -7.10 3.35
C LEU A 829 -30.41 -7.49 4.38
N PHE A 830 -30.30 -6.72 5.46
CA PHE A 830 -29.35 -6.94 6.57
C PHE A 830 -30.12 -7.17 7.87
N TYR A 831 -29.79 -8.25 8.59
CA TYR A 831 -30.40 -8.55 9.89
C TYR A 831 -29.55 -9.54 10.69
N ASP A 832 -29.67 -9.55 12.03
CA ASP A 832 -28.97 -10.50 12.91
C ASP A 832 -27.44 -10.55 12.71
N ASN A 833 -26.81 -9.41 12.39
CA ASN A 833 -25.35 -9.28 12.42
C ASN A 833 -24.96 -8.55 13.74
N PRO A 834 -24.05 -9.09 14.56
CA PRO A 834 -23.83 -8.64 15.93
C PRO A 834 -23.07 -7.32 16.07
N TYR A 835 -22.47 -6.80 14.98
CA TYR A 835 -21.80 -5.49 15.00
C TYR A 835 -22.32 -4.55 13.92
N TYR A 836 -22.12 -4.89 12.64
CA TYR A 836 -22.51 -3.99 11.55
C TYR A 836 -23.25 -4.71 10.43
N GLY A 837 -24.31 -4.11 9.94
CA GLY A 837 -25.00 -4.57 8.74
C GLY A 837 -24.16 -4.21 7.53
N LEU A 838 -23.94 -2.90 7.37
CA LEU A 838 -23.08 -2.33 6.34
C LEU A 838 -22.07 -1.35 6.94
N PHE A 839 -20.78 -1.69 6.81
CA PHE A 839 -19.67 -0.81 7.18
C PHE A 839 -19.09 -0.13 5.94
N ILE A 840 -18.92 1.20 5.99
CA ILE A 840 -18.37 1.97 4.87
C ILE A 840 -17.29 2.93 5.34
N LEU A 841 -16.06 2.77 4.83
CA LEU A 841 -15.05 3.84 4.84
C LEU A 841 -15.41 4.88 3.78
N ASN A 842 -15.39 6.17 4.15
CA ASN A 842 -15.84 7.31 3.34
C ASN A 842 -15.26 7.31 1.90
N SER A 843 -15.97 6.64 1.01
CA SER A 843 -15.62 6.35 -0.38
C SER A 843 -16.81 6.72 -1.25
N LYS A 844 -16.58 6.99 -2.54
CA LYS A 844 -17.66 7.36 -3.45
C LYS A 844 -18.57 6.15 -3.70
N THR A 845 -19.68 6.04 -2.98
CA THR A 845 -20.57 4.87 -2.98
C THR A 845 -22.03 5.32 -2.99
N LEU A 846 -22.87 4.62 -3.75
CA LEU A 846 -24.33 4.80 -3.71
C LEU A 846 -24.94 3.64 -2.90
N VAL A 847 -25.74 4.00 -1.90
CA VAL A 847 -26.46 3.06 -1.03
C VAL A 847 -27.94 3.38 -1.21
N GLU A 848 -28.68 2.53 -1.92
CA GLU A 848 -30.08 2.77 -2.26
C GLU A 848 -31.02 1.62 -1.87
N ASP A 849 -32.23 1.91 -1.42
CA ASP A 849 -33.30 0.91 -1.20
C ASP A 849 -32.91 -0.30 -0.32
N ASN A 850 -31.89 -0.18 0.54
CA ASN A 850 -31.49 -1.26 1.44
C ASN A 850 -32.36 -1.24 2.70
N ARG A 851 -32.59 -2.44 3.26
CA ARG A 851 -33.41 -2.63 4.46
C ARG A 851 -32.59 -3.31 5.54
N PHE A 852 -32.60 -2.72 6.72
CA PHE A 852 -31.93 -3.21 7.92
C PHE A 852 -32.98 -3.55 8.98
N PHE A 853 -32.87 -4.69 9.63
CA PHE A 853 -33.72 -5.10 10.76
C PHE A 853 -32.85 -5.47 11.96
N ASP A 854 -33.04 -4.75 13.07
CA ASP A 854 -32.20 -4.86 14.26
C ASP A 854 -30.69 -4.80 13.93
N ASP A 855 -30.37 -3.99 12.93
CA ASP A 855 -29.05 -3.86 12.27
C ASP A 855 -28.95 -2.46 11.64
N GLY A 856 -27.82 -2.07 11.07
CA GLY A 856 -27.69 -0.73 10.50
C GLY A 856 -26.46 -0.45 9.64
N ILE A 857 -26.07 0.82 9.63
CA ILE A 857 -24.95 1.33 8.85
C ILE A 857 -23.98 2.02 9.79
N THR A 858 -22.68 1.81 9.56
CA THR A 858 -21.62 2.57 10.22
C THR A 858 -20.63 3.16 9.21
N ILE A 859 -20.32 4.45 9.37
CA ILE A 859 -19.41 5.18 8.49
C ILE A 859 -18.13 5.53 9.25
N ALA A 860 -16.98 5.18 8.68
CA ALA A 860 -15.69 5.66 9.13
C ALA A 860 -15.22 6.81 8.22
N SER A 861 -14.95 7.97 8.82
CA SER A 861 -14.50 9.19 8.13
C SER A 861 -13.16 9.68 8.69
N ASP A 862 -12.31 10.16 7.80
CA ASP A 862 -11.00 10.77 8.04
C ASP A 862 -11.05 12.31 8.02
N GLY A 863 -12.25 12.89 8.04
CA GLY A 863 -12.48 14.34 8.00
C GLY A 863 -12.62 14.91 6.60
N GLN A 864 -12.53 14.06 5.56
CA GLN A 864 -12.89 14.47 4.20
C GLN A 864 -14.42 14.62 4.05
N PRO A 865 -14.89 15.43 3.07
CA PRO A 865 -16.32 15.52 2.75
C PRO A 865 -16.93 14.14 2.51
N LEU A 866 -18.16 13.94 2.97
CA LEU A 866 -18.88 12.68 2.75
C LEU A 866 -19.05 12.44 1.24
N GLN A 867 -18.57 11.31 0.74
CA GLN A 867 -18.68 10.93 -0.67
C GLN A 867 -19.77 9.90 -0.93
N ILE A 868 -20.46 9.46 0.13
CA ILE A 868 -21.51 8.44 0.06
C ILE A 868 -22.85 9.11 -0.22
N MET A 869 -23.61 8.57 -1.17
CA MET A 869 -24.99 8.94 -1.43
C MET A 869 -25.93 7.90 -0.81
N PHE A 870 -26.93 8.36 -0.07
CA PHE A 870 -27.95 7.51 0.57
C PHE A 870 -29.32 7.85 0.01
N GLU A 871 -30.04 6.85 -0.50
CA GLU A 871 -31.37 7.01 -1.07
C GLU A 871 -32.31 5.92 -0.56
N ASN A 872 -33.47 6.29 0.00
CA ASN A 872 -34.56 5.37 0.34
C ASN A 872 -34.19 4.14 1.22
N ASN A 873 -33.13 4.23 2.03
CA ASN A 873 -32.77 3.15 2.95
C ASN A 873 -33.63 3.19 4.20
N THR A 874 -33.94 2.03 4.76
CA THR A 874 -34.76 1.90 5.97
C THR A 874 -34.10 1.02 7.01
N ILE A 875 -34.22 1.41 8.28
CA ILE A 875 -33.84 0.62 9.45
C ILE A 875 -35.11 0.40 10.26
N ASN A 876 -35.50 -0.85 10.49
CA ASN A 876 -36.75 -1.23 11.17
C ASN A 876 -38.00 -0.60 10.54
N ASN A 877 -38.02 -0.51 9.21
CA ASN A 877 -39.04 0.18 8.40
C ASN A 877 -39.12 1.71 8.63
N LEU A 878 -38.21 2.30 9.40
CA LEU A 878 -38.07 3.75 9.56
C LEU A 878 -36.99 4.28 8.61
N PRO A 879 -37.10 5.52 8.13
CA PRO A 879 -36.13 6.07 7.19
C PRO A 879 -34.76 6.29 7.85
N LEU A 880 -33.70 6.05 7.07
CA LEU A 880 -32.37 6.60 7.30
C LEU A 880 -32.28 7.94 6.56
N LEU A 881 -32.12 9.04 7.30
CA LEU A 881 -32.01 10.37 6.71
C LEU A 881 -30.54 10.79 6.61
N CYS A 882 -30.16 11.32 5.45
CA CYS A 882 -28.83 11.90 5.24
C CYS A 882 -28.98 13.33 4.72
N PHE A 883 -28.39 14.29 5.43
CA PHE A 883 -28.28 15.68 4.98
C PHE A 883 -26.81 16.01 4.75
N GLN A 884 -26.52 16.64 3.61
CA GLN A 884 -25.16 17.04 3.24
C GLN A 884 -25.14 18.51 2.84
N ASN A 885 -24.16 19.27 3.34
CA ASN A 885 -23.93 20.68 3.00
C ASN A 885 -25.17 21.58 3.21
N GLN A 886 -25.94 21.30 4.26
CA GLN A 886 -27.18 22.01 4.59
C GLN A 886 -27.10 22.70 5.96
N SER A 887 -27.88 23.76 6.13
CA SER A 887 -27.94 24.51 7.38
C SER A 887 -29.38 24.74 7.82
N PHE A 888 -29.58 25.05 9.10
CA PHE A 888 -30.89 25.36 9.68
C PHE A 888 -31.91 24.19 9.61
N ILE A 889 -31.42 22.96 9.55
CA ILE A 889 -32.25 21.77 9.61
C ILE A 889 -32.91 21.73 10.99
N THR A 890 -34.23 21.59 11.02
CA THR A 890 -35.00 21.47 12.26
C THR A 890 -35.83 20.20 12.21
N LEU A 891 -35.48 19.23 13.07
CA LEU A 891 -36.19 17.98 13.21
C LEU A 891 -36.77 17.91 14.62
N ASN A 892 -38.07 17.64 14.76
CA ASN A 892 -38.75 17.51 16.06
C ASN A 892 -39.64 16.26 16.17
N ASP A 893 -39.60 15.61 17.33
CA ASP A 893 -40.62 14.70 17.89
C ASP A 893 -41.11 13.57 16.95
N ALA A 894 -40.22 12.62 16.59
CA ALA A 894 -40.58 11.42 15.83
C ALA A 894 -39.64 10.23 16.10
N GLU A 895 -39.93 9.08 15.49
CA GLU A 895 -39.00 7.94 15.42
C GLU A 895 -38.22 7.99 14.10
N MET A 896 -36.95 7.61 14.14
CA MET A 896 -36.08 7.56 12.96
C MET A 896 -35.12 6.38 13.07
N GLY A 897 -34.82 5.75 11.94
CA GLY A 897 -33.90 4.61 11.90
C GLY A 897 -32.46 5.03 12.19
N SER A 898 -31.97 6.04 11.48
CA SER A 898 -30.67 6.67 11.71
C SER A 898 -30.61 8.05 11.05
N LEU A 899 -29.74 8.92 11.55
CA LEU A 899 -29.52 10.26 11.02
C LEU A 899 -28.03 10.49 10.69
N ILE A 900 -27.76 10.97 9.49
CA ILE A 900 -26.43 11.38 9.04
C ILE A 900 -26.46 12.86 8.69
N LEU A 901 -25.59 13.64 9.33
CA LEU A 901 -25.33 15.03 8.99
C LEU A 901 -23.86 15.15 8.56
N ALA A 902 -23.61 15.61 7.35
CA ALA A 902 -22.27 15.82 6.82
C ALA A 902 -22.10 17.24 6.31
N ASN A 903 -21.06 17.94 6.77
CA ASN A 903 -20.84 19.36 6.45
C ASN A 903 -22.08 20.24 6.74
N CYS A 904 -22.88 19.86 7.73
CA CYS A 904 -24.08 20.61 8.09
C CYS A 904 -23.78 21.64 9.17
N SER A 905 -24.58 22.72 9.22
CA SER A 905 -24.42 23.71 10.27
C SER A 905 -25.71 24.28 10.85
N SER A 906 -25.62 24.88 12.04
CA SER A 906 -26.71 25.67 12.65
C SER A 906 -28.05 24.93 12.70
N SER A 907 -28.03 23.65 13.02
CA SER A 907 -29.19 22.75 12.92
C SER A 907 -29.58 22.19 14.29
N LYS A 908 -30.87 21.87 14.44
CA LYS A 908 -31.47 21.41 15.70
C LYS A 908 -32.27 20.13 15.51
N ILE A 909 -31.98 19.15 16.36
CA ILE A 909 -32.64 17.85 16.42
C ILE A 909 -33.17 17.71 17.83
N THR A 910 -34.48 17.48 17.99
CA THR A 910 -35.09 17.41 19.32
C THR A 910 -36.17 16.34 19.41
N GLY A 911 -36.19 15.58 20.51
CA GLY A 911 -37.31 14.68 20.81
C GLY A 911 -37.35 13.37 20.01
N TYR A 912 -36.26 12.99 19.33
CA TYR A 912 -36.23 11.76 18.53
C TYR A 912 -35.94 10.52 19.37
N ARG A 913 -36.54 9.40 18.98
CA ARG A 913 -36.17 8.06 19.47
C ARG A 913 -35.41 7.30 18.40
N PHE A 914 -34.22 6.82 18.76
CA PHE A 914 -33.39 5.91 17.96
C PHE A 914 -33.24 4.59 18.71
N CYS A 915 -33.62 3.49 18.07
CA CYS A 915 -33.49 2.17 18.67
C CYS A 915 -33.22 1.07 17.65
N ASP A 916 -32.59 -0.01 18.13
CA ASP A 916 -32.39 -1.25 17.38
C ASP A 916 -31.63 -1.04 16.05
N THR A 917 -30.56 -0.24 16.10
CA THR A 917 -29.71 0.16 14.96
C THR A 917 -28.24 0.12 15.34
N ASP A 918 -27.34 0.02 14.37
CA ASP A 918 -25.90 0.05 14.62
C ASP A 918 -25.46 1.43 15.13
N THR A 919 -25.71 2.49 14.35
CA THR A 919 -25.38 3.85 14.79
C THR A 919 -26.57 4.76 14.59
N SER A 920 -26.96 5.44 15.66
CA SER A 920 -28.15 6.29 15.67
C SER A 920 -27.92 7.61 14.94
N VAL A 921 -26.84 8.32 15.25
CA VAL A 921 -26.53 9.63 14.66
C VAL A 921 -25.06 9.75 14.30
N PHE A 922 -24.79 10.14 13.05
CA PHE A 922 -23.46 10.53 12.56
C PHE A 922 -23.39 12.04 12.31
N LEU A 923 -22.37 12.67 12.86
CA LEU A 923 -21.98 14.05 12.58
C LEU A 923 -20.57 14.05 11.99
N ILE A 924 -20.46 14.45 10.72
CA ILE A 924 -19.18 14.48 10.00
C ILE A 924 -18.92 15.93 9.59
N ASN A 925 -17.84 16.52 10.12
CA ASN A 925 -17.44 17.90 9.80
C ASN A 925 -18.58 18.93 9.94
N CYS A 926 -19.36 18.83 11.01
CA CYS A 926 -20.50 19.71 11.27
C CYS A 926 -20.14 20.84 12.25
N GLU A 927 -20.88 21.95 12.18
CA GLU A 927 -20.70 23.08 13.11
C GLU A 927 -22.02 23.60 13.69
N ASN A 928 -22.07 23.94 14.98
CA ASN A 928 -23.27 24.53 15.61
C ASN A 928 -24.51 23.61 15.52
N ILE A 929 -24.35 22.31 15.78
CA ILE A 929 -25.47 21.36 15.82
C ILE A 929 -25.94 21.18 17.27
N SER A 930 -27.25 21.10 17.47
CA SER A 930 -27.85 20.84 18.77
C SER A 930 -28.76 19.60 18.72
N ILE A 931 -28.45 18.59 19.53
CA ILE A 931 -29.22 17.36 19.69
C ILE A 931 -29.73 17.31 21.13
N ASN A 932 -31.04 17.47 21.32
CA ASN A 932 -31.61 17.57 22.65
C ASN A 932 -32.82 16.68 22.89
N LYS A 933 -33.02 16.22 24.13
CA LYS A 933 -34.24 15.48 24.52
C LYS A 933 -34.50 14.23 23.66
N CYS A 934 -33.47 13.67 23.04
CA CYS A 934 -33.55 12.43 22.29
C CYS A 934 -33.32 11.22 23.21
N SER A 935 -33.84 10.06 22.79
CA SER A 935 -33.60 8.78 23.46
C SER A 935 -32.90 7.80 22.52
N PHE A 936 -31.90 7.11 23.06
CA PHE A 936 -31.05 6.15 22.36
C PHE A 936 -31.07 4.84 23.17
N ASP A 937 -31.59 3.76 22.57
CA ASP A 937 -31.84 2.51 23.29
C ASP A 937 -31.57 1.28 22.41
N ARG A 938 -30.81 0.30 22.92
CA ARG A 938 -30.42 -0.93 22.21
C ARG A 938 -29.77 -0.64 20.86
N THR A 939 -28.69 0.14 20.87
CA THR A 939 -27.90 0.41 19.66
C THR A 939 -26.45 0.04 19.88
N LEU A 940 -25.68 -0.15 18.81
CA LEU A 940 -24.24 -0.34 18.97
C LEU A 940 -23.56 0.98 19.38
N ASN A 941 -23.91 2.07 18.69
CA ASN A 941 -23.45 3.43 18.94
C ASN A 941 -24.63 4.40 19.03
N GLY A 942 -24.54 5.36 19.96
CA GLY A 942 -25.49 6.47 20.06
C GLY A 942 -25.14 7.55 19.04
N ILE A 943 -24.29 8.50 19.44
CA ILE A 943 -23.85 9.61 18.60
C ILE A 943 -22.35 9.49 18.31
N ILE A 944 -21.97 9.50 17.03
CA ILE A 944 -20.59 9.61 16.57
C ILE A 944 -20.39 10.98 15.93
N SER A 945 -19.45 11.76 16.46
CA SER A 945 -19.08 13.09 15.97
C SER A 945 -17.60 13.13 15.60
N CYS A 946 -17.33 13.30 14.31
CA CYS A 946 -15.98 13.35 13.76
C CYS A 946 -15.71 14.74 13.17
N PHE A 947 -14.55 15.32 13.49
CA PHE A 947 -14.07 16.60 12.95
C PHE A 947 -15.08 17.75 13.08
N SER A 948 -15.94 17.71 14.09
CA SER A 948 -17.04 18.66 14.25
C SER A 948 -16.75 19.67 15.36
N LYS A 949 -17.42 20.82 15.29
CA LYS A 949 -17.15 21.95 16.20
C LYS A 949 -18.45 22.51 16.78
N ASN A 950 -18.41 22.91 18.04
CA ASN A 950 -19.55 23.53 18.73
C ASN A 950 -20.83 22.69 18.64
N ILE A 951 -20.71 21.40 18.95
CA ILE A 951 -21.83 20.45 19.00
C ILE A 951 -22.39 20.41 20.42
N THR A 952 -23.69 20.67 20.56
CA THR A 952 -24.42 20.63 21.83
C THR A 952 -25.25 19.34 21.92
N ILE A 953 -24.97 18.51 22.91
CA ILE A 953 -25.72 17.30 23.24
C ILE A 953 -26.30 17.49 24.63
N ALA A 954 -27.60 17.80 24.73
CA ALA A 954 -28.21 18.15 26.01
C ALA A 954 -29.53 17.43 26.33
N GLU A 955 -29.74 17.07 27.60
CA GLU A 955 -31.00 16.48 28.08
C GLU A 955 -31.39 15.17 27.36
N ASN A 956 -30.43 14.43 26.81
CA ASN A 956 -30.68 13.16 26.13
C ASN A 956 -30.57 11.98 27.10
N ASP A 957 -31.17 10.85 26.71
CA ASP A 957 -31.16 9.61 27.46
C ASP A 957 -30.54 8.48 26.64
N PHE A 958 -29.45 7.89 27.14
CA PHE A 958 -28.69 6.82 26.49
C PHE A 958 -28.71 5.56 27.34
N GLN A 959 -29.28 4.49 26.82
CA GLN A 959 -29.43 3.22 27.52
C GLN A 959 -29.10 2.00 26.64
N ASN A 960 -28.56 0.94 27.23
CA ASN A 960 -28.28 -0.33 26.55
C ASN A 960 -27.44 -0.17 25.27
N ILE A 961 -26.41 0.68 25.31
CA ILE A 961 -25.51 0.93 24.18
C ILE A 961 -24.30 -0.01 24.26
N ASN A 962 -24.12 -0.84 23.23
CA ASN A 962 -23.15 -1.96 23.24
C ASN A 962 -21.70 -1.55 22.99
N ASP A 963 -21.43 -0.40 22.36
CA ASP A 963 -20.08 0.14 22.19
C ASP A 963 -19.93 1.51 22.86
N THR A 964 -20.40 2.60 22.25
CA THR A 964 -20.22 3.96 22.79
C THR A 964 -21.50 4.80 22.68
N SER A 965 -21.90 5.43 23.79
CA SER A 965 -23.09 6.31 23.82
C SER A 965 -22.82 7.63 23.08
N ILE A 966 -21.72 8.30 23.42
CA ILE A 966 -21.25 9.53 22.74
C ILE A 966 -19.77 9.39 22.40
N SER A 967 -19.43 9.44 21.12
CA SER A 967 -18.06 9.34 20.60
C SER A 967 -17.65 10.62 19.90
N TYR A 968 -16.65 11.32 20.45
CA TYR A 968 -16.03 12.50 19.83
C TYR A 968 -14.65 12.14 19.27
N GLN A 969 -14.41 12.46 18.00
CA GLN A 969 -13.12 12.22 17.35
C GLN A 969 -12.69 13.52 16.67
N PHE A 970 -11.51 14.03 17.03
CA PHE A 970 -10.97 15.28 16.49
C PHE A 970 -11.95 16.48 16.55
N SER A 971 -12.85 16.49 17.53
CA SER A 971 -13.91 17.49 17.68
C SER A 971 -13.60 18.49 18.79
N SER A 972 -14.15 19.70 18.71
CA SER A 972 -13.81 20.78 19.66
C SER A 972 -14.98 21.70 20.01
N GLN A 973 -14.85 22.41 21.14
CA GLN A 973 -15.77 23.46 21.57
C GLN A 973 -17.22 23.00 21.77
N GLY A 974 -17.48 21.70 21.89
CA GLY A 974 -18.81 21.15 22.12
C GLY A 974 -19.21 21.17 23.60
N THR A 975 -20.52 21.04 23.84
CA THR A 975 -21.11 20.99 25.19
C THR A 975 -21.98 19.74 25.33
N ILE A 976 -21.65 18.87 26.28
CA ILE A 976 -22.39 17.66 26.62
C ILE A 976 -22.95 17.88 28.02
N GLN A 977 -24.25 18.12 28.16
CA GLN A 977 -24.82 18.52 29.45
C GLN A 977 -26.18 17.91 29.79
N HIS A 978 -26.44 17.69 31.08
CA HIS A 978 -27.74 17.22 31.57
C HIS A 978 -28.22 15.90 30.93
N ASN A 979 -27.32 15.08 30.39
CA ASN A 979 -27.68 13.80 29.80
C ASN A 979 -27.75 12.69 30.88
N SER A 980 -28.63 11.73 30.65
CA SER A 980 -28.70 10.45 31.37
C SER A 980 -27.99 9.38 30.55
N ILE A 981 -26.88 8.85 31.07
CA ILE A 981 -26.03 7.87 30.37
C ILE A 981 -25.88 6.65 31.27
N SER A 982 -26.58 5.55 30.95
CA SER A 982 -26.57 4.38 31.80
C SER A 982 -26.73 3.03 31.14
N GLN A 983 -26.18 1.97 31.75
CA GLN A 983 -26.26 0.60 31.23
C GLN A 983 -25.59 0.43 29.87
N ASN A 984 -24.50 1.18 29.65
CA ASN A 984 -23.76 1.20 28.40
C ASN A 984 -22.36 0.64 28.61
N ARG A 985 -21.73 0.13 27.55
CA ARG A 985 -20.32 -0.26 27.62
C ARG A 985 -19.44 0.96 27.86
N VAL A 986 -19.49 1.96 26.98
CA VAL A 986 -18.82 3.25 27.19
C VAL A 986 -19.84 4.39 27.18
N GLY A 987 -19.83 5.20 28.24
CA GLY A 987 -20.67 6.39 28.32
C GLY A 987 -20.23 7.46 27.33
N LEU A 988 -19.03 8.00 27.53
CA LEU A 988 -18.43 8.99 26.63
C LEU A 988 -17.00 8.57 26.26
N TYR A 989 -16.73 8.52 24.96
CA TYR A 989 -15.41 8.35 24.40
C TYR A 989 -14.97 9.61 23.66
N SER A 990 -13.71 9.99 23.83
CA SER A 990 -13.10 11.10 23.11
C SER A 990 -11.70 10.72 22.64
N PHE A 991 -11.37 11.05 21.40
CA PHE A 991 -10.03 10.91 20.83
C PHE A 991 -9.56 12.23 20.22
N ASP A 992 -8.46 12.79 20.74
CA ASP A 992 -7.85 14.06 20.29
C ASP A 992 -8.83 15.24 20.22
N CYS A 993 -9.73 15.32 21.20
CA CYS A 993 -10.69 16.41 21.34
C CYS A 993 -10.26 17.41 22.42
N PHE A 994 -10.54 18.70 22.19
CA PHE A 994 -10.13 19.80 23.08
C PHE A 994 -11.21 20.87 23.24
N GLN A 995 -11.15 21.62 24.33
CA GLN A 995 -12.07 22.73 24.64
C GLN A 995 -13.55 22.32 24.74
N ASN A 996 -13.87 21.06 25.01
CA ASN A 996 -15.25 20.63 25.21
C ASN A 996 -15.67 20.77 26.68
N GLN A 997 -16.97 20.95 26.90
CA GLN A 997 -17.58 21.04 28.23
C GLN A 997 -18.45 19.80 28.48
N ILE A 998 -18.19 19.06 29.56
CA ILE A 998 -18.98 17.91 30.00
C ILE A 998 -19.55 18.27 31.37
N LEU A 999 -20.82 18.68 31.41
CA LEU A 999 -21.41 19.39 32.55
C LEU A 999 -22.69 18.70 33.05
N ASN A 1000 -22.85 18.53 34.36
CA ASN A 1000 -24.15 18.14 34.95
C ASN A 1000 -24.76 16.85 34.39
N ASN A 1001 -23.96 15.90 33.89
CA ASN A 1001 -24.48 14.63 33.36
C ASN A 1001 -24.62 13.58 34.47
N THR A 1002 -25.59 12.69 34.33
CA THR A 1002 -25.72 11.49 35.17
C THR A 1002 -25.17 10.28 34.43
N ILE A 1003 -24.00 9.80 34.86
CA ILE A 1003 -23.25 8.71 34.20
C ILE A 1003 -23.17 7.52 35.15
N LYS A 1004 -24.01 6.51 34.94
CA LYS A 1004 -24.17 5.42 35.92
C LYS A 1004 -24.28 4.02 35.33
N ASN A 1005 -23.85 3.00 36.06
CA ASN A 1005 -24.00 1.60 35.66
C ASN A 1005 -23.39 1.29 34.27
N ASN A 1006 -22.27 1.92 33.90
CA ASN A 1006 -21.56 1.65 32.65
C ASN A 1006 -20.28 0.84 32.91
N ASP A 1007 -19.75 0.13 31.91
CA ASP A 1007 -18.41 -0.46 32.06
C ASP A 1007 -17.35 0.63 32.20
N VAL A 1008 -17.43 1.66 31.35
CA VAL A 1008 -16.60 2.87 31.45
C VAL A 1008 -17.49 4.10 31.39
N GLY A 1009 -17.42 4.98 32.38
CA GLY A 1009 -18.17 6.23 32.41
C GLY A 1009 -17.67 7.21 31.33
N VAL A 1010 -16.46 7.74 31.49
CA VAL A 1010 -15.84 8.71 30.57
C VAL A 1010 -14.41 8.29 30.22
N SER A 1011 -14.06 8.29 28.93
CA SER A 1011 -12.74 7.92 28.43
C SER A 1011 -12.18 8.96 27.47
N LEU A 1012 -11.21 9.76 27.92
CA LEU A 1012 -10.62 10.89 27.19
C LEU A 1012 -9.18 10.60 26.75
N TRP A 1013 -9.02 10.23 25.48
CA TRP A 1013 -7.72 9.93 24.87
C TRP A 1013 -7.15 11.13 24.11
N SER A 1014 -5.82 11.25 24.18
CA SER A 1014 -5.05 12.25 23.44
C SER A 1014 -3.69 11.67 23.01
N GLN A 1015 -3.28 11.89 21.78
CA GLN A 1015 -1.96 11.52 21.26
C GLN A 1015 -0.84 12.34 21.92
N LYS A 1016 0.36 11.76 22.02
CA LYS A 1016 1.52 12.39 22.69
C LYS A 1016 1.99 13.69 22.00
N ASN A 1017 1.73 13.86 20.70
CA ASN A 1017 2.21 14.96 19.85
C ASN A 1017 1.10 15.87 19.32
N SER A 1018 -0.16 15.73 19.77
CA SER A 1018 -1.22 16.64 19.34
C SER A 1018 -0.88 18.07 19.77
N HIS A 1019 -1.05 19.06 18.89
CA HIS A 1019 -0.70 20.46 19.19
C HIS A 1019 -1.50 21.07 20.38
N ASN A 1020 -2.62 20.46 20.79
CA ASN A 1020 -3.42 20.84 21.97
C ASN A 1020 -4.01 19.59 22.70
N PRO A 1021 -3.23 18.79 23.48
CA PRO A 1021 -3.75 17.58 24.12
C PRO A 1021 -4.57 17.91 25.38
N GLY A 1022 -5.89 17.74 25.30
CA GLY A 1022 -6.83 17.99 26.40
C GLY A 1022 -7.35 19.44 26.41
N GLN A 1023 -7.67 19.98 27.59
CA GLN A 1023 -8.42 21.22 27.85
C GLN A 1023 -9.94 21.07 27.79
N ASN A 1024 -10.45 19.86 28.04
CA ASN A 1024 -11.87 19.69 28.29
C ASN A 1024 -12.19 20.07 29.74
N ASN A 1025 -13.34 20.69 29.98
CA ASN A 1025 -13.88 20.97 31.30
C ASN A 1025 -14.90 19.90 31.67
N ILE A 1026 -14.65 19.17 32.76
CA ILE A 1026 -15.54 18.13 33.28
C ILE A 1026 -15.98 18.56 34.67
N GLU A 1027 -17.24 18.95 34.77
CA GLU A 1027 -17.73 19.64 35.97
C GLU A 1027 -19.14 19.19 36.36
N ASN A 1028 -19.37 19.04 37.67
CA ASN A 1028 -20.69 18.73 38.26
C ASN A 1028 -21.34 17.44 37.75
N ASN A 1029 -20.57 16.47 37.24
CA ASN A 1029 -21.13 15.20 36.77
C ASN A 1029 -21.31 14.20 37.92
N LEU A 1030 -22.35 13.37 37.82
CA LEU A 1030 -22.66 12.30 38.75
C LEU A 1030 -22.19 10.95 38.21
N PHE A 1031 -21.04 10.45 38.70
CA PHE A 1031 -20.53 9.13 38.37
C PHE A 1031 -20.96 8.09 39.44
N MET A 1032 -21.73 7.07 39.06
CA MET A 1032 -22.23 6.06 39.99
C MET A 1032 -22.16 4.63 39.45
N ASN A 1033 -21.66 3.67 40.23
CA ASN A 1033 -21.67 2.24 39.91
C ASN A 1033 -21.10 1.93 38.51
N ASN A 1034 -20.11 2.69 38.04
CA ASN A 1034 -19.43 2.35 36.80
C ASN A 1034 -18.27 1.42 37.14
N ASN A 1035 -17.96 0.41 36.32
CA ASN A 1035 -16.80 -0.46 36.57
C ASN A 1035 -15.50 0.37 36.55
N GLN A 1036 -15.44 1.39 35.69
CA GLN A 1036 -14.46 2.46 35.72
C GLN A 1036 -15.13 3.81 35.52
N HIS A 1037 -15.04 4.72 36.50
CA HIS A 1037 -15.67 6.05 36.39
C HIS A 1037 -15.09 6.89 35.26
N ALA A 1038 -13.76 7.00 35.20
CA ALA A 1038 -13.08 7.79 34.20
C ALA A 1038 -11.68 7.29 33.85
N TYR A 1039 -11.26 7.53 32.61
CA TYR A 1039 -9.90 7.36 32.10
C TYR A 1039 -9.49 8.61 31.30
N ALA A 1040 -8.29 9.14 31.53
CA ALA A 1040 -7.82 10.31 30.76
C ALA A 1040 -6.28 10.37 30.59
N THR A 1041 -5.82 10.68 29.37
CA THR A 1041 -4.38 10.81 29.04
C THR A 1041 -3.92 12.25 28.79
N GLY A 1042 -4.83 13.12 28.35
CA GLY A 1042 -4.59 14.56 28.11
C GLY A 1042 -4.58 15.39 29.41
N LYS A 1043 -4.35 16.71 29.34
CA LYS A 1043 -4.55 17.59 30.51
C LYS A 1043 -5.99 18.12 30.49
N ASN A 1044 -6.88 17.63 31.36
CA ASN A 1044 -8.25 18.12 31.44
C ASN A 1044 -8.52 18.79 32.79
N HIS A 1045 -9.54 19.64 32.85
CA HIS A 1045 -9.99 20.27 34.08
C HIS A 1045 -11.15 19.46 34.67
N TRP A 1046 -10.98 19.02 35.93
CA TRP A 1046 -11.98 18.27 36.68
C TRP A 1046 -12.29 19.03 37.96
N ILE A 1047 -13.55 19.32 38.21
CA ILE A 1047 -13.99 20.06 39.39
C ILE A 1047 -15.42 19.68 39.77
N ASN A 1048 -15.70 19.56 41.06
CA ASN A 1048 -17.06 19.36 41.59
C ASN A 1048 -17.79 18.12 41.06
N ASN A 1049 -17.06 17.09 40.61
CA ASN A 1049 -17.69 15.84 40.19
C ASN A 1049 -17.92 14.93 41.41
N TYR A 1050 -19.01 14.15 41.35
CA TYR A 1050 -19.31 13.11 42.33
C TYR A 1050 -18.84 11.75 41.82
N PHE A 1051 -18.08 11.03 42.63
CA PHE A 1051 -17.67 9.64 42.41
C PHE A 1051 -18.08 8.81 43.63
N ASP A 1052 -18.86 7.76 43.44
CA ASP A 1052 -19.37 6.96 44.58
C ASP A 1052 -18.32 6.05 45.23
N ASP A 1053 -17.15 5.89 44.61
CA ASP A 1053 -15.97 5.24 45.17
C ASP A 1053 -14.96 6.22 45.83
N TRP A 1054 -15.25 7.52 45.87
CA TRP A 1054 -14.36 8.50 46.50
C TRP A 1054 -14.30 8.33 48.01
N ILE A 1055 -13.08 8.11 48.53
CA ILE A 1055 -12.83 7.85 49.95
C ILE A 1055 -13.28 8.98 50.89
N GLY A 1056 -13.33 10.23 50.41
CA GLY A 1056 -13.77 11.40 51.18
C GLY A 1056 -15.26 11.38 51.55
N LEU A 1057 -16.06 10.53 50.90
CA LEU A 1057 -17.47 10.33 51.27
C LEU A 1057 -17.64 9.64 52.63
N ASN A 1058 -16.71 8.74 52.98
CA ASN A 1058 -16.82 7.89 54.17
C ASN A 1058 -16.15 8.49 55.42
N ASN A 1059 -15.35 9.55 55.26
CA ASN A 1059 -14.64 10.17 56.38
C ASN A 1059 -14.44 11.67 56.17
N HIS A 1060 -15.00 12.49 57.08
CA HIS A 1060 -14.92 13.95 57.02
C HIS A 1060 -13.48 14.48 57.00
N PHE A 1061 -12.53 13.80 57.64
CA PHE A 1061 -11.12 14.21 57.64
C PHE A 1061 -10.42 13.97 56.30
N LEU A 1062 -10.96 13.08 55.45
CA LEU A 1062 -10.41 12.73 54.14
C LEU A 1062 -11.06 13.52 53.00
N LYS A 1063 -11.99 14.44 53.28
CA LYS A 1063 -12.62 15.32 52.27
C LYS A 1063 -11.65 16.25 51.55
N THR A 1064 -10.47 16.47 52.11
CA THR A 1064 -9.39 17.26 51.48
C THR A 1064 -8.58 16.46 50.47
N ILE A 1065 -8.79 15.14 50.37
CA ILE A 1065 -8.07 14.28 49.42
C ILE A 1065 -8.74 14.38 48.05
N PRO A 1066 -8.01 14.81 47.01
CA PRO A 1066 -8.55 14.91 45.67
C PRO A 1066 -8.86 13.53 45.07
N TYR A 1067 -9.72 13.48 44.05
CA TYR A 1067 -9.98 12.24 43.31
C TYR A 1067 -9.02 12.12 42.13
N PHE A 1068 -8.30 11.00 42.06
CA PHE A 1068 -7.31 10.75 41.00
C PHE A 1068 -7.96 9.99 39.84
N ILE A 1069 -7.93 10.56 38.64
CA ILE A 1069 -8.48 9.92 37.45
C ILE A 1069 -7.44 8.97 36.85
N SER A 1070 -7.84 7.74 36.52
CA SER A 1070 -6.95 6.74 35.90
C SER A 1070 -6.38 7.22 34.55
N GLY A 1071 -5.13 6.88 34.25
CA GLY A 1071 -4.46 7.29 33.01
C GLY A 1071 -3.08 7.88 33.26
N LYS A 1072 -2.77 9.04 32.65
CA LYS A 1072 -1.44 9.66 32.79
C LYS A 1072 -1.29 10.37 34.13
N LEU A 1073 -0.40 9.85 34.98
CA LEU A 1073 -0.19 10.31 36.35
C LEU A 1073 0.06 11.84 36.45
N GLY A 1074 -0.61 12.50 37.40
CA GLY A 1074 -0.43 13.92 37.71
C GLY A 1074 -1.08 14.92 36.73
N LYS A 1075 -1.85 14.45 35.73
CA LYS A 1075 -2.50 15.34 34.74
C LYS A 1075 -4.02 15.46 34.86
N ASN A 1076 -4.69 14.49 35.47
CA ASN A 1076 -6.14 14.47 35.62
C ASN A 1076 -6.46 14.15 37.08
N ILE A 1077 -6.84 15.18 37.81
CA ILE A 1077 -7.16 15.13 39.23
C ILE A 1077 -8.36 16.07 39.41
N ASP A 1078 -9.42 15.57 40.04
CA ASP A 1078 -10.47 16.43 40.57
C ASP A 1078 -10.03 16.91 41.95
N TYR A 1079 -9.76 18.20 42.07
CA TYR A 1079 -9.29 18.81 43.31
C TYR A 1079 -10.42 19.14 44.29
N GLN A 1080 -11.67 19.13 43.81
CA GLN A 1080 -12.85 19.47 44.60
C GLN A 1080 -13.96 18.44 44.33
N PRO A 1081 -13.72 17.13 44.56
CA PRO A 1081 -14.79 16.15 44.43
C PRO A 1081 -15.89 16.46 45.45
N GLU A 1082 -17.14 16.35 45.02
CA GLU A 1082 -18.30 16.81 45.78
C GLU A 1082 -19.18 15.67 46.28
N ASP A 1083 -20.04 15.96 47.26
CA ASP A 1083 -21.10 15.03 47.71
C ASP A 1083 -22.30 15.09 46.75
N LYS A 1084 -22.93 13.94 46.50
CA LYS A 1084 -24.10 13.76 45.61
C LYS A 1084 -25.21 14.80 45.80
N ARG A 1085 -25.36 15.35 47.01
CA ARG A 1085 -26.36 16.40 47.32
C ARG A 1085 -26.04 17.77 46.69
N PHE A 1086 -24.77 18.06 46.43
CA PHE A 1086 -24.32 19.33 45.86
C PHE A 1086 -24.28 19.30 44.33
N CYS A 1087 -23.99 18.15 43.72
CA CYS A 1087 -24.05 17.98 42.26
C CYS A 1087 -25.49 17.88 41.69
N LYS A 1088 -26.52 17.83 42.54
CA LYS A 1088 -27.96 17.83 42.14
C LYS A 1088 -28.59 19.23 42.09
N LYS A 1089 -27.88 20.26 42.55
CA LYS A 1089 -28.27 21.66 42.38
C LYS A 1089 -27.75 22.15 41.04
#